data_AF-A0AAD9UT33-F1
#
_entry.id   AF-A0AAD9UT33-F1
#
_cell.length_a   1.000
_cell.length_b   1.000
_cell.length_c   1.000
_cell.angle_alpha   90.00
_cell.angle_beta   90.00
_cell.angle_gamma   90.00
#
_symmetry.space_group_name_H-M   'P 1'
#
loop_
_entity.id
_entity.type
_entity.pdbx_description
1 polymer ?
#
loop_
_entity_poly.entity_id
_entity_poly.type
_entity_poly.pdbx_seq_one_letter_code
_entity_poly.pdbx_strand_id
1 'polypeptide(L)'
;MDIVRHCHIDFWETPRQRQWVAKLEDRFLKKERQIIDIQIQEFLQKGIISRSIFQEEQIISPIFLRPKPDGSHRVIFNLKSLNDSVVYQHFKLDTLEKAIQLVRPGCYMASLDLKDAYYSVPIALEQQRYLKFLWRGVLYQFQCLLMGLTSSPRLFTKLLKPVFGHLRAQCGISRTGYIDDSLYLGETVQECMTNIHTAVQLFISLGFHIHPKKSVIVPSQSIEYFGFVLSSVTMTVKLTDAKISKYVKLCKGFLTVYKKHKIRDVASLIGKLTSTFPGVQYGPLHYRHLEQDKTEALKQCGGGYEAPMVLSNASLRDLQWWVTNLDTAFRNIHIGEPECIVHTDASLTGWGAKCDRMSAQGIWSSGEKCRPINYLELLAIQCGLQSLCRVHHDCHIRILSDNVTAVTYINAMGGSKSEGCDILATEIWDWAITRQVWLSAVHTPGAENTEADSLSRNLNPNLEWSLTDRAFTRILEDFCFTPSVDLFASRLNHELETYVSWKADPFATFIDAFTIDWGPHSFYAFPPFCLHVGGSSSSLQGNQIELDAPLIPPGPSPQLSTGITSMQGIRESLVSSGISANIADVILSSWRQGTIKQYNVFLKKWTEFCLSRQTNSLSSSVPLVLEFLHHLYTQGYSYSSLNTARSALPALCLSSQAHSESDAIGKHPLVCRYIKGVFQEKPPTPKFSEIWPVDQVLQALEQANPLHLRDLTFKLTMLVALNRPGQMFTNVRLFKYPMNKNLCVYTTLEHYLKVTESLRKSSQLLVSYVKPHDKVCSSTIGRWLKTSLAQAGIDIHVYQAHSTRSASTSKAAGSLPVDAVMKLAGWSQESTFRKYYDKTVSASDEMNKAVLEQ
;
A
#
# COMPACT_ATOMS: atom_id res chain seq x y z
N MET A 1 -12.48 -41.49 -22.53
CA MET A 1 -11.42 -40.49 -22.84
C MET A 1 -10.98 -40.71 -24.28
N ASP A 2 -11.62 -40.03 -25.23
CA ASP A 2 -11.33 -40.20 -26.67
C ASP A 2 -9.87 -39.87 -27.03
N ILE A 3 -9.23 -39.01 -26.23
CA ILE A 3 -7.82 -38.62 -26.37
C ILE A 3 -6.82 -39.79 -26.34
N VAL A 4 -7.19 -40.93 -25.76
CA VAL A 4 -6.33 -42.14 -25.70
C VAL A 4 -6.39 -42.92 -27.01
N ARG A 5 -7.52 -42.85 -27.74
CA ARG A 5 -7.73 -43.59 -29.00
C ARG A 5 -7.38 -42.75 -30.23
N HIS A 6 -7.83 -41.50 -30.26
CA HIS A 6 -7.62 -40.57 -31.38
C HIS A 6 -7.39 -39.16 -30.85
N CYS A 7 -6.13 -38.79 -30.60
CA CYS A 7 -5.82 -37.42 -30.19
C CYS A 7 -6.01 -36.48 -31.38
N HIS A 8 -7.01 -35.59 -31.30
CA HIS A 8 -7.25 -34.58 -32.32
C HIS A 8 -6.54 -33.26 -31.98
N ILE A 9 -5.95 -32.65 -32.99
CA ILE A 9 -5.44 -31.29 -32.98
C ILE A 9 -6.58 -30.35 -33.35
N ASP A 10 -6.87 -29.40 -32.47
CA ASP A 10 -7.86 -28.36 -32.71
C ASP A 10 -7.26 -27.30 -33.65
N PHE A 11 -7.85 -27.11 -34.83
CA PHE A 11 -7.47 -26.08 -35.78
C PHE A 11 -8.58 -25.03 -35.92
N TRP A 12 -8.22 -23.74 -35.99
CA TRP A 12 -9.20 -22.66 -36.25
C TRP A 12 -9.45 -22.43 -37.74
N GLU A 13 -8.54 -22.91 -38.59
CA GLU A 13 -8.67 -22.98 -40.05
C GLU A 13 -8.04 -24.28 -40.55
N THR A 14 -8.45 -24.79 -41.71
CA THR A 14 -7.80 -25.94 -42.34
C THR A 14 -6.33 -25.60 -42.65
N PRO A 15 -5.34 -26.36 -42.14
CA PRO A 15 -3.93 -26.08 -42.40
C PRO A 15 -3.61 -26.14 -43.89
N ARG A 16 -2.96 -25.10 -44.41
CA ARG A 16 -2.52 -25.02 -45.82
C ARG A 16 -1.02 -24.77 -45.91
N GLN A 17 -0.35 -25.43 -46.86
CA GLN A 17 1.08 -25.23 -47.09
C GLN A 17 1.32 -23.82 -47.62
N ARG A 18 1.90 -22.94 -46.80
CA ARG A 18 2.15 -21.53 -47.18
C ARG A 18 3.51 -21.31 -47.87
N GLN A 19 4.49 -22.18 -47.61
CA GLN A 19 5.83 -22.09 -48.18
C GLN A 19 6.31 -23.45 -48.68
N TRP A 20 6.88 -23.49 -49.88
CA TRP A 20 7.49 -24.72 -50.39
C TRP A 20 8.80 -25.02 -49.65
N VAL A 21 8.96 -26.28 -49.22
CA VAL A 21 10.20 -26.73 -48.58
C VAL A 21 11.20 -27.06 -49.68
N ALA A 22 12.22 -26.19 -49.87
CA ALA A 22 13.34 -26.46 -50.77
C ALA A 22 14.07 -27.76 -50.37
N LYS A 23 14.86 -28.37 -51.28
CA LYS A 23 15.74 -29.51 -50.96
C LYS A 23 16.63 -29.15 -49.76
N LEU A 24 16.28 -29.67 -48.58
CA LEU A 24 16.98 -29.41 -47.32
C LEU A 24 18.29 -30.20 -47.20
N GLU A 25 18.42 -31.28 -47.96
CA GLU A 25 19.52 -32.25 -47.85
C GLU A 25 20.89 -31.59 -48.07
N ASP A 26 20.97 -30.65 -49.01
CA ASP A 26 22.22 -29.97 -49.36
C ASP A 26 22.71 -29.00 -48.28
N ARG A 27 21.85 -28.64 -47.31
CA ARG A 27 22.20 -27.74 -46.20
C ARG A 27 22.94 -28.44 -45.06
N PHE A 28 22.87 -29.76 -44.99
CA PHE A 28 23.49 -30.54 -43.92
C PHE A 28 24.85 -31.11 -44.35
N LEU A 29 25.82 -31.06 -43.45
CA LEU A 29 27.11 -31.73 -43.60
C LEU A 29 26.94 -33.26 -43.60
N LYS A 30 27.91 -33.99 -44.14
CA LYS A 30 27.86 -35.46 -44.22
C LYS A 30 27.59 -36.13 -42.86
N LYS A 31 28.22 -35.65 -41.78
CA LYS A 31 28.00 -36.15 -40.41
C LYS A 31 26.58 -35.86 -39.91
N GLU A 32 26.05 -34.67 -40.21
CA GLU A 32 24.70 -34.26 -39.83
C GLU A 32 23.63 -35.11 -40.53
N ARG A 33 23.84 -35.42 -41.82
CA ARG A 33 22.95 -36.32 -42.57
C ARG A 33 22.90 -37.71 -41.93
N GLN A 34 24.05 -38.25 -41.52
CA GLN A 34 24.11 -39.55 -40.83
C GLN A 34 23.33 -39.54 -39.52
N ILE A 35 23.40 -38.46 -38.74
CA ILE A 35 22.62 -38.33 -37.50
C ILE A 35 21.12 -38.35 -37.80
N ILE A 36 20.69 -37.64 -38.84
CA ILE A 36 19.28 -37.60 -39.24
C ILE A 36 18.82 -38.98 -39.73
N ASP A 37 19.65 -39.67 -40.53
CA ASP A 37 19.35 -41.02 -41.02
C ASP A 37 19.13 -42.00 -39.87
N ILE A 38 20.04 -42.01 -38.88
CA ILE A 38 19.93 -42.85 -37.68
C ILE A 38 18.64 -42.54 -36.93
N GLN A 39 18.33 -41.25 -36.70
CA GLN A 39 17.13 -40.85 -35.96
C GLN A 39 15.84 -41.27 -36.67
N ILE A 40 15.79 -41.17 -38.00
CA ILE A 40 14.63 -41.59 -38.80
C ILE A 40 14.47 -43.11 -38.75
N GLN A 41 15.56 -43.88 -38.83
CA GLN A 41 15.51 -45.33 -38.68
C GLN A 41 14.99 -45.74 -37.30
N GLU A 42 15.47 -45.09 -36.22
CA GLU A 42 14.96 -45.31 -34.87
C GLU A 42 13.45 -45.00 -34.76
N PHE A 43 13.00 -43.90 -35.36
CA PHE A 43 11.59 -43.52 -35.33
C PHE A 43 10.70 -44.48 -36.13
N LEU A 44 11.19 -44.99 -37.27
CA LEU A 44 10.49 -46.03 -38.04
C LEU A 44 10.38 -47.32 -37.23
N GLN A 45 11.49 -47.77 -36.61
CA GLN A 45 11.51 -48.99 -35.81
C GLN A 45 10.57 -48.90 -34.60
N LYS A 46 10.46 -47.72 -33.98
CA LYS A 46 9.53 -47.46 -32.87
C LYS A 46 8.08 -47.22 -33.31
N GLY A 47 7.79 -47.15 -34.60
CA GLY A 47 6.45 -46.81 -35.12
C GLY A 47 6.02 -45.36 -34.89
N ILE A 48 6.95 -44.46 -34.53
CA ILE A 48 6.68 -43.03 -34.31
C ILE A 48 6.31 -42.35 -35.63
N ILE A 49 6.96 -42.78 -36.72
CA ILE A 49 6.72 -42.32 -38.08
C ILE A 49 6.46 -43.50 -39.00
N SER A 50 5.79 -43.23 -40.12
CA SER A 50 5.63 -44.17 -41.24
C SER A 50 5.97 -43.49 -42.56
N ARG A 51 6.27 -44.28 -43.59
CA ARG A 51 6.37 -43.77 -44.97
C ARG A 51 4.98 -43.31 -45.42
N SER A 52 4.93 -42.16 -46.07
CA SER A 52 3.69 -41.54 -46.56
C SER A 52 3.79 -41.25 -48.05
N ILE A 53 2.64 -41.09 -48.68
CA ILE A 53 2.50 -40.52 -50.01
C ILE A 53 2.03 -39.06 -49.93
N PHE A 54 2.16 -38.33 -51.05
CA PHE A 54 1.57 -37.00 -51.18
C PHE A 54 0.04 -37.11 -51.16
N GLN A 55 -0.61 -36.23 -50.42
CA GLN A 55 -2.07 -36.15 -50.28
C GLN A 55 -2.53 -34.69 -50.41
N GLU A 56 -3.79 -34.48 -50.78
CA GLU A 56 -4.42 -33.16 -50.70
C GLU A 56 -4.51 -32.71 -49.23
N GLU A 57 -4.43 -31.38 -49.02
CA GLU A 57 -4.49 -30.76 -47.70
C GLU A 57 -3.46 -31.34 -46.70
N GLN A 58 -2.19 -31.36 -47.08
CA GLN A 58 -1.08 -31.80 -46.22
C GLN A 58 -0.15 -30.64 -45.85
N ILE A 59 0.63 -30.85 -44.79
CA ILE A 59 1.72 -29.94 -44.41
C ILE A 59 3.03 -30.72 -44.37
N ILE A 60 4.04 -30.19 -45.07
CA ILE A 60 5.41 -30.69 -45.06
C ILE A 60 6.27 -29.69 -44.28
N SER A 61 6.76 -30.13 -43.13
CA SER A 61 7.58 -29.34 -42.22
C SER A 61 9.08 -29.56 -42.50
N PRO A 62 9.89 -28.49 -42.52
CA PRO A 62 11.33 -28.64 -42.66
C PRO A 62 11.96 -29.20 -41.37
N ILE A 63 13.12 -29.84 -41.50
CA ILE A 63 13.90 -30.34 -40.37
C ILE A 63 15.15 -29.49 -40.15
N PHE A 64 15.64 -29.43 -38.92
CA PHE A 64 16.94 -28.84 -38.58
C PHE A 64 17.56 -29.53 -37.36
N LEU A 65 18.86 -29.36 -37.16
CA LEU A 65 19.59 -29.94 -36.03
C LEU A 65 19.84 -28.89 -34.93
N ARG A 66 19.78 -29.34 -33.68
CA ARG A 66 20.20 -28.56 -32.52
C ARG A 66 21.20 -29.36 -31.68
N PRO A 67 22.37 -28.78 -31.33
CA PRO A 67 23.34 -29.47 -30.49
C PRO A 67 22.79 -29.65 -29.06
N LYS A 68 23.05 -30.81 -28.46
CA LYS A 68 22.83 -31.11 -27.05
C LYS A 68 24.12 -30.84 -26.24
N PRO A 69 24.02 -30.69 -24.91
CA PRO A 69 25.18 -30.49 -24.06
C PRO A 69 26.21 -31.64 -24.10
N ASP A 70 25.77 -32.86 -24.39
CA ASP A 70 26.60 -34.06 -24.52
C ASP A 70 27.34 -34.15 -25.88
N GLY A 71 27.20 -33.14 -26.74
CA GLY A 71 27.78 -33.12 -28.10
C GLY A 71 26.97 -33.86 -29.15
N SER A 72 25.92 -34.60 -28.77
CA SER A 72 24.97 -35.20 -29.72
C SER A 72 24.05 -34.13 -30.33
N HIS A 73 23.32 -34.45 -31.40
CA HIS A 73 22.35 -33.52 -32.00
C HIS A 73 20.93 -34.01 -31.79
N ARG A 74 19.97 -33.08 -31.71
CA ARG A 74 18.53 -33.35 -31.72
C ARG A 74 17.96 -32.93 -33.06
N VAL A 75 17.28 -33.85 -33.73
CA VAL A 75 16.50 -33.54 -34.94
C VAL A 75 15.23 -32.83 -34.50
N ILE A 76 15.02 -31.62 -35.02
CA ILE A 76 13.84 -30.79 -34.74
C ILE A 76 13.03 -30.65 -36.02
N PHE A 77 11.72 -30.87 -35.90
CA PHE A 77 10.74 -30.66 -36.95
C PHE A 77 10.14 -29.27 -36.76
N ASN A 78 10.29 -28.40 -37.77
CA ASN A 78 9.84 -27.02 -37.68
C ASN A 78 8.34 -26.92 -37.95
N LEU A 79 7.56 -26.98 -36.90
CA LEU A 79 6.09 -26.91 -36.95
C LEU A 79 5.56 -25.47 -36.90
N LYS A 80 6.40 -24.45 -37.06
CA LYS A 80 5.97 -23.04 -36.94
C LYS A 80 4.77 -22.73 -37.83
N SER A 81 4.84 -23.12 -39.11
CA SER A 81 3.74 -22.89 -40.06
C SER A 81 2.46 -23.64 -39.71
N LEU A 82 2.56 -24.82 -39.09
CA LEU A 82 1.38 -25.58 -38.66
C LEU A 82 0.77 -24.95 -37.40
N ASN A 83 1.62 -24.55 -36.46
CA ASN A 83 1.22 -23.94 -35.19
C ASN A 83 0.40 -22.66 -35.38
N ASP A 84 0.59 -21.92 -36.48
CA ASP A 84 -0.19 -20.73 -36.80
C ASP A 84 -1.69 -21.05 -37.01
N SER A 85 -2.04 -22.27 -37.46
CA SER A 85 -3.41 -22.71 -37.68
C SER A 85 -4.02 -23.48 -36.48
N VAL A 86 -3.23 -23.75 -35.45
CA VAL A 86 -3.67 -24.48 -34.24
C VAL A 86 -4.37 -23.53 -33.28
N VAL A 87 -5.51 -23.96 -32.71
CA VAL A 87 -6.21 -23.20 -31.67
C VAL A 87 -5.35 -23.13 -30.41
N TYR A 88 -4.91 -21.94 -30.04
CA TYR A 88 -4.28 -21.72 -28.74
C TYR A 88 -5.33 -21.79 -27.64
N GLN A 89 -5.09 -22.67 -26.66
CA GLN A 89 -5.93 -22.76 -25.47
C GLN A 89 -5.06 -22.64 -24.23
N HIS A 90 -5.39 -21.66 -23.39
CA HIS A 90 -4.67 -21.44 -22.14
C HIS A 90 -4.82 -22.64 -21.21
N PHE A 91 -3.71 -23.09 -20.63
CA PHE A 91 -3.67 -24.12 -19.60
C PHE A 91 -2.54 -23.81 -18.62
N LYS A 92 -2.66 -24.36 -17.40
CA LYS A 92 -1.65 -24.19 -16.35
C LYS A 92 -0.91 -25.50 -16.13
N LEU A 93 0.42 -25.43 -16.14
CA LEU A 93 1.32 -26.50 -15.73
C LEU A 93 1.57 -26.40 -14.22
N ASP A 94 1.98 -27.51 -13.60
CA ASP A 94 2.64 -27.41 -12.31
C ASP A 94 3.98 -26.69 -12.48
N THR A 95 4.44 -26.02 -11.43
CA THR A 95 5.69 -25.24 -11.46
C THR A 95 6.67 -25.78 -10.44
N LEU A 96 7.94 -25.42 -10.57
CA LEU A 96 8.95 -25.69 -9.55
C LEU A 96 8.50 -25.18 -8.17
N GLU A 97 7.88 -23.99 -8.10
CA GLU A 97 7.29 -23.46 -6.87
C GLU A 97 6.28 -24.40 -6.22
N LYS A 98 5.44 -25.12 -6.99
CA LYS A 98 4.54 -26.13 -6.41
C LYS A 98 5.31 -27.31 -5.85
N ALA A 99 6.38 -27.75 -6.52
CA ALA A 99 7.26 -28.81 -6.01
C ALA A 99 7.86 -28.41 -4.66
N ILE A 100 8.35 -27.17 -4.59
CA ILE A 100 8.98 -26.59 -3.41
C ILE A 100 8.01 -26.49 -2.24
N GLN A 101 6.76 -26.06 -2.49
CA GLN A 101 5.70 -25.99 -1.47
C GLN A 101 5.30 -27.36 -0.89
N LEU A 102 5.58 -28.46 -1.59
CA LEU A 102 5.30 -29.80 -1.09
C LEU A 102 6.39 -30.33 -0.16
N VAL A 103 7.63 -29.81 -0.26
CA VAL A 103 8.77 -30.29 0.52
C VAL A 103 8.54 -29.96 2.00
N ARG A 104 8.61 -31.00 2.84
CA ARG A 104 8.49 -30.90 4.30
C ARG A 104 9.85 -31.17 4.96
N PRO A 105 10.12 -30.61 6.16
CA PRO A 105 11.35 -30.88 6.89
C PRO A 105 11.59 -32.39 7.04
N GLY A 106 12.77 -32.86 6.64
CA GLY A 106 13.19 -34.26 6.76
C GLY A 106 12.54 -35.25 5.79
N CYS A 107 11.59 -34.85 4.93
CA CYS A 107 10.94 -35.79 4.03
C CYS A 107 11.88 -36.37 2.97
N TYR A 108 11.59 -37.57 2.51
CA TYR A 108 12.30 -38.21 1.39
C TYR A 108 11.60 -37.91 0.06
N MET A 109 12.41 -37.72 -0.98
CA MET A 109 11.97 -37.35 -2.32
C MET A 109 12.52 -38.33 -3.36
N ALA A 110 11.70 -38.63 -4.36
CA ALA A 110 12.07 -39.41 -5.54
C ALA A 110 11.43 -38.77 -6.79
N SER A 111 12.04 -38.95 -7.96
CA SER A 111 11.53 -38.39 -9.22
C SER A 111 11.44 -39.42 -10.34
N LEU A 112 10.45 -39.26 -11.21
CA LEU A 112 10.32 -40.01 -12.46
C LEU A 112 10.35 -39.07 -13.65
N ASP A 113 11.12 -39.45 -14.68
CA ASP A 113 11.11 -38.88 -16.02
C ASP A 113 10.53 -39.93 -16.98
N LEU A 114 9.48 -39.56 -17.72
CA LEU A 114 8.88 -40.41 -18.74
C LEU A 114 9.64 -40.26 -20.07
N LYS A 115 10.21 -41.38 -20.55
CA LYS A 115 10.97 -41.40 -21.80
C LYS A 115 10.01 -41.29 -22.98
N ASP A 116 10.33 -40.39 -23.92
CA ASP A 116 9.64 -40.28 -25.21
C ASP A 116 8.10 -40.05 -25.05
N ALA A 117 7.68 -39.42 -23.95
CA ALA A 117 6.30 -39.47 -23.45
C ALA A 117 5.24 -38.98 -24.45
N TYR A 118 5.53 -37.94 -25.23
CA TYR A 118 4.62 -37.47 -26.28
C TYR A 118 4.37 -38.54 -27.36
N TYR A 119 5.40 -39.29 -27.73
CA TYR A 119 5.29 -40.31 -28.77
C TYR A 119 4.42 -41.50 -28.35
N SER A 120 4.09 -41.64 -27.06
CA SER A 120 3.13 -42.62 -26.55
C SER A 120 1.67 -42.27 -26.88
N VAL A 121 1.38 -41.05 -27.36
CA VAL A 121 0.00 -40.59 -27.63
C VAL A 121 -0.27 -40.58 -29.14
N PRO A 122 -1.14 -41.48 -29.66
CA PRO A 122 -1.45 -41.54 -31.08
C PRO A 122 -2.29 -40.34 -31.54
N ILE A 123 -1.99 -39.82 -32.73
CA ILE A 123 -2.77 -38.76 -33.39
C ILE A 123 -3.80 -39.41 -34.32
N ALA A 124 -4.99 -38.80 -34.40
CA ALA A 124 -6.06 -39.21 -35.29
C ALA A 124 -5.56 -39.36 -36.75
N LEU A 125 -5.94 -40.46 -37.41
CA LEU A 125 -5.37 -40.88 -38.71
C LEU A 125 -5.53 -39.79 -39.79
N GLU A 126 -6.68 -39.14 -39.81
CA GLU A 126 -7.02 -38.08 -40.76
C GLU A 126 -6.24 -36.76 -40.53
N GLN A 127 -5.57 -36.60 -39.38
CA GLN A 127 -4.77 -35.42 -39.07
C GLN A 127 -3.25 -35.67 -39.17
N GLN A 128 -2.82 -36.93 -39.28
CA GLN A 128 -1.40 -37.28 -39.52
C GLN A 128 -0.87 -36.64 -40.81
N ARG A 129 -1.76 -36.33 -41.78
CA ARG A 129 -1.41 -35.63 -43.02
C ARG A 129 -0.83 -34.24 -42.83
N TYR A 130 -1.07 -33.60 -41.68
CA TYR A 130 -0.50 -32.29 -41.33
C TYR A 130 0.87 -32.38 -40.67
N LEU A 131 1.37 -33.59 -40.40
CA LEU A 131 2.60 -33.85 -39.67
C LEU A 131 3.62 -34.60 -40.52
N LYS A 132 3.84 -34.12 -41.75
CA LYS A 132 4.79 -34.73 -42.68
C LYS A 132 6.11 -33.99 -42.73
N PHE A 133 7.15 -34.70 -43.15
CA PHE A 133 8.45 -34.12 -43.48
C PHE A 133 9.12 -34.92 -44.60
N LEU A 134 9.97 -34.26 -45.37
CA LEU A 134 10.69 -34.85 -46.50
C LEU A 134 12.15 -35.09 -46.12
N TRP A 135 12.67 -36.29 -46.40
CA TRP A 135 14.09 -36.60 -46.22
C TRP A 135 14.58 -37.63 -47.25
N ARG A 136 15.68 -37.33 -47.95
CA ARG A 136 16.26 -38.16 -49.03
C ARG A 136 15.23 -38.52 -50.11
N GLY A 137 14.41 -37.54 -50.47
CA GLY A 137 13.29 -37.72 -51.41
C GLY A 137 12.15 -38.61 -50.93
N VAL A 138 12.19 -39.13 -49.69
CA VAL A 138 11.14 -39.96 -49.10
C VAL A 138 10.30 -39.11 -48.15
N LEU A 139 8.98 -39.21 -48.28
CA LEU A 139 8.03 -38.53 -47.42
C LEU A 139 7.67 -39.41 -46.23
N TYR A 140 7.74 -38.83 -45.04
CA TYR A 140 7.39 -39.48 -43.77
C TYR A 140 6.27 -38.71 -43.10
N GLN A 141 5.44 -39.40 -42.32
CA GLN A 141 4.40 -38.80 -41.47
C GLN A 141 4.54 -39.27 -40.03
N PHE A 142 4.26 -38.39 -39.07
CA PHE A 142 4.15 -38.77 -37.66
C PHE A 142 2.80 -39.43 -37.37
N GLN A 143 2.84 -40.46 -36.55
CA GLN A 143 1.65 -41.20 -36.10
C GLN A 143 1.21 -40.79 -34.68
N CYS A 144 2.06 -40.05 -33.98
CA CYS A 144 1.91 -39.71 -32.57
C CYS A 144 2.21 -38.22 -32.32
N LEU A 145 1.86 -37.78 -31.11
CA LEU A 145 2.11 -36.44 -30.63
C LEU A 145 3.61 -36.16 -30.58
N LEU A 146 4.02 -34.98 -31.05
CA LEU A 146 5.43 -34.63 -31.21
C LEU A 146 5.78 -33.35 -30.47
N MET A 147 7.06 -33.25 -30.11
CA MET A 147 7.62 -32.04 -29.53
C MET A 147 7.57 -30.88 -30.55
N GLY A 148 7.24 -29.69 -30.07
CA GLY A 148 7.20 -28.46 -30.88
C GLY A 148 5.82 -28.09 -31.43
N LEU A 149 4.81 -28.97 -31.31
CA LEU A 149 3.43 -28.64 -31.64
C LEU A 149 2.79 -27.88 -30.46
N THR A 150 2.15 -26.74 -30.74
CA THR A 150 1.60 -25.84 -29.71
C THR A 150 0.61 -26.52 -28.78
N SER A 151 -0.19 -27.46 -29.30
CA SER A 151 -1.20 -28.18 -28.52
C SER A 151 -0.63 -29.34 -27.70
N SER A 152 0.57 -29.86 -28.00
CA SER A 152 1.12 -31.07 -27.35
C SER A 152 1.20 -30.97 -25.82
N PRO A 153 1.79 -29.91 -25.24
CA PRO A 153 1.90 -29.81 -23.78
C PRO A 153 0.54 -29.83 -23.07
N ARG A 154 -0.46 -29.15 -23.65
CA ARG A 154 -1.84 -29.11 -23.13
C ARG A 154 -2.49 -30.48 -23.17
N LEU A 155 -2.46 -31.13 -24.33
CA LEU A 155 -3.09 -32.43 -24.57
C LEU A 155 -2.48 -33.49 -23.65
N PHE A 156 -1.16 -33.50 -23.52
CA PHE A 156 -0.45 -34.42 -22.65
C PHE A 156 -0.74 -34.16 -21.16
N THR A 157 -0.77 -32.89 -20.75
CA THR A 157 -1.17 -32.53 -19.37
C THR A 157 -2.60 -32.99 -19.08
N LYS A 158 -3.53 -32.82 -20.04
CA LYS A 158 -4.92 -33.27 -19.90
C LYS A 158 -5.02 -34.80 -19.79
N LEU A 159 -4.20 -35.54 -20.54
CA LEU A 159 -4.10 -36.99 -20.47
C LEU A 159 -3.61 -37.46 -19.10
N LEU A 160 -2.59 -36.82 -18.53
CA LEU A 160 -2.00 -37.25 -17.26
C LEU A 160 -2.81 -36.82 -16.03
N LYS A 161 -3.62 -35.76 -16.11
CA LYS A 161 -4.48 -35.30 -15.00
C LYS A 161 -5.24 -36.42 -14.26
N PRO A 162 -5.95 -37.35 -14.91
CA PRO A 162 -6.65 -38.44 -14.23
C PRO A 162 -5.71 -39.47 -13.58
N VAL A 163 -4.58 -39.81 -14.22
CA VAL A 163 -3.54 -40.70 -13.65
C VAL A 163 -3.04 -40.12 -12.33
N PHE A 164 -2.73 -38.84 -12.39
CA PHE A 164 -2.30 -38.02 -11.29
C PHE A 164 -3.41 -37.83 -10.23
N GLY A 165 -4.66 -37.71 -10.63
CA GLY A 165 -5.82 -37.70 -9.74
C GLY A 165 -5.97 -39.01 -8.94
N HIS A 166 -5.81 -40.15 -9.61
CA HIS A 166 -5.86 -41.47 -9.01
C HIS A 166 -4.76 -41.67 -7.96
N LEU A 167 -3.50 -41.34 -8.28
CA LEU A 167 -2.38 -41.42 -7.33
C LEU A 167 -2.60 -40.57 -6.06
N ARG A 168 -3.27 -39.42 -6.17
CA ARG A 168 -3.60 -38.58 -5.01
C ARG A 168 -4.77 -39.13 -4.20
N ALA A 169 -5.88 -39.44 -4.88
CA ALA A 169 -7.13 -39.77 -4.21
C ALA A 169 -7.14 -41.18 -3.61
N GLN A 170 -6.51 -42.15 -4.28
CA GLN A 170 -6.55 -43.55 -3.86
C GLN A 170 -5.32 -43.99 -3.09
N CYS A 171 -4.18 -43.32 -3.28
CA CYS A 171 -2.90 -43.73 -2.69
C CYS A 171 -2.33 -42.69 -1.70
N GLY A 172 -2.97 -41.53 -1.51
CA GLY A 172 -2.50 -40.48 -0.58
C GLY A 172 -1.18 -39.81 -0.98
N ILE A 173 -0.72 -40.02 -2.21
CA ILE A 173 0.64 -39.65 -2.63
C ILE A 173 0.75 -38.13 -2.79
N SER A 174 1.61 -37.51 -1.97
CA SER A 174 2.03 -36.11 -2.15
C SER A 174 2.97 -36.02 -3.36
N ARG A 175 2.53 -35.30 -4.40
CA ARG A 175 3.26 -35.20 -5.66
C ARG A 175 2.98 -33.93 -6.45
N THR A 176 3.91 -33.60 -7.33
CA THR A 176 3.72 -32.64 -8.43
C THR A 176 4.14 -33.27 -9.75
N GLY A 177 3.48 -32.90 -10.85
CA GLY A 177 3.79 -33.43 -12.17
C GLY A 177 3.85 -32.32 -13.22
N TYR A 178 4.98 -32.21 -13.91
CA TYR A 178 5.19 -31.34 -15.06
C TYR A 178 5.42 -32.19 -16.31
N ILE A 179 4.37 -32.38 -17.10
CA ILE A 179 4.47 -33.13 -18.37
C ILE A 179 5.11 -34.52 -18.12
N ASP A 180 6.37 -34.71 -18.47
CA ASP A 180 7.19 -35.92 -18.36
C ASP A 180 7.87 -36.09 -16.99
N ASP A 181 8.08 -35.02 -16.23
CA ASP A 181 8.73 -35.04 -14.92
C ASP A 181 7.71 -35.08 -13.78
N SER A 182 7.95 -35.93 -12.78
CA SER A 182 7.12 -35.97 -11.56
C SER A 182 7.95 -36.19 -10.31
N LEU A 183 7.52 -35.57 -9.21
CA LEU A 183 8.16 -35.64 -7.90
C LEU A 183 7.23 -36.34 -6.91
N TYR A 184 7.77 -37.24 -6.12
CA TYR A 184 7.09 -38.06 -5.12
C TYR A 184 7.74 -37.86 -3.76
N LEU A 185 6.92 -37.73 -2.72
CA LEU A 185 7.38 -37.47 -1.36
C LEU A 185 6.89 -38.57 -0.42
N GLY A 186 7.62 -38.78 0.67
CA GLY A 186 7.21 -39.59 1.83
C GLY A 186 7.93 -39.11 3.09
N GLU A 187 7.31 -39.27 4.26
CA GLU A 187 7.91 -38.90 5.56
C GLU A 187 9.05 -39.86 5.92
N THR A 188 8.95 -41.12 5.48
CA THR A 188 10.00 -42.13 5.64
C THR A 188 10.54 -42.60 4.28
N VAL A 189 11.75 -43.19 4.29
CA VAL A 189 12.33 -43.84 3.10
C VAL A 189 11.36 -44.87 2.54
N GLN A 190 10.76 -45.69 3.41
CA GLN A 190 9.87 -46.78 3.02
C GLN A 190 8.57 -46.28 2.38
N GLU A 191 7.99 -45.21 2.93
CA GLU A 191 6.82 -44.56 2.36
C GLU A 191 7.13 -43.97 0.98
N CYS A 192 8.23 -43.22 0.86
CA CYS A 192 8.64 -42.64 -0.43
C CYS A 192 8.92 -43.74 -1.47
N MET A 193 9.58 -44.84 -1.06
CA MET A 193 9.80 -46.04 -1.88
C MET A 193 8.47 -46.66 -2.36
N THR A 194 7.47 -46.74 -1.48
CA THR A 194 6.15 -47.30 -1.81
C THR A 194 5.43 -46.38 -2.81
N ASN A 195 5.49 -45.08 -2.59
CA ASN A 195 4.88 -44.06 -3.44
C ASN A 195 5.47 -44.06 -4.86
N ILE A 196 6.80 -44.09 -4.98
CA ILE A 196 7.49 -44.14 -6.28
C ILE A 196 7.24 -45.47 -6.98
N HIS A 197 7.25 -46.59 -6.26
CA HIS A 197 7.00 -47.91 -6.85
C HIS A 197 5.58 -48.05 -7.39
N THR A 198 4.58 -47.57 -6.63
CA THR A 198 3.18 -47.55 -7.06
C THR A 198 3.02 -46.72 -8.34
N ALA A 199 3.67 -45.56 -8.41
CA ALA A 199 3.66 -44.73 -9.59
C ALA A 199 4.34 -45.40 -10.79
N VAL A 200 5.50 -46.03 -10.59
CA VAL A 200 6.22 -46.80 -11.60
C VAL A 200 5.32 -47.88 -12.19
N GLN A 201 4.68 -48.69 -11.35
CA GLN A 201 3.78 -49.76 -11.78
C GLN A 201 2.57 -49.22 -12.56
N LEU A 202 1.98 -48.11 -12.10
CA LEU A 202 0.85 -47.49 -12.79
C LEU A 202 1.27 -46.94 -14.16
N PHE A 203 2.40 -46.25 -14.27
CA PHE A 203 2.85 -45.73 -15.55
C PHE A 203 3.17 -46.85 -16.55
N ILE A 204 3.82 -47.92 -16.09
CA ILE A 204 4.12 -49.09 -16.93
C ILE A 204 2.82 -49.78 -17.37
N SER A 205 1.84 -49.97 -16.48
CA SER A 205 0.56 -50.60 -16.84
C SER A 205 -0.26 -49.77 -17.83
N LEU A 206 -0.09 -48.45 -17.82
CA LEU A 206 -0.67 -47.52 -18.80
C LEU A 206 0.12 -47.44 -20.11
N GLY A 207 1.22 -48.18 -20.26
CA GLY A 207 2.02 -48.24 -21.48
C GLY A 207 3.10 -47.15 -21.60
N PHE A 208 3.39 -46.39 -20.54
CA PHE A 208 4.49 -45.43 -20.53
C PHE A 208 5.82 -46.11 -20.23
N HIS A 209 6.90 -45.56 -20.78
CA HIS A 209 8.26 -46.00 -20.52
C HIS A 209 8.96 -45.03 -19.58
N ILE A 210 9.54 -45.55 -18.51
CA ILE A 210 10.30 -44.76 -17.54
C ILE A 210 11.74 -44.59 -18.03
N HIS A 211 12.30 -43.40 -17.86
CA HIS A 211 13.69 -43.12 -18.21
C HIS A 211 14.63 -43.47 -17.04
N PRO A 212 15.33 -44.62 -17.06
CA PRO A 212 16.05 -45.12 -15.89
C PRO A 212 17.21 -44.22 -15.44
N LYS A 213 17.90 -43.58 -16.40
CA LYS A 213 19.06 -42.71 -16.10
C LYS A 213 18.71 -41.31 -15.61
N LYS A 214 17.46 -40.88 -15.81
CA LYS A 214 17.01 -39.53 -15.47
C LYS A 214 16.06 -39.52 -14.28
N SER A 215 15.36 -40.63 -14.08
CA SER A 215 14.56 -40.85 -12.88
C SER A 215 15.47 -41.10 -11.68
N VAL A 216 15.12 -40.53 -10.54
CA VAL A 216 15.76 -40.78 -9.26
C VAL A 216 14.79 -41.61 -8.42
N ILE A 217 14.89 -42.93 -8.54
CA ILE A 217 13.94 -43.87 -7.91
C ILE A 217 14.32 -44.25 -6.48
N VAL A 218 15.56 -43.98 -6.07
CA VAL A 218 16.02 -44.19 -4.69
C VAL A 218 15.73 -42.90 -3.90
N PRO A 219 14.88 -42.95 -2.86
CA PRO A 219 14.51 -41.79 -2.09
C PRO A 219 15.71 -41.15 -1.43
N SER A 220 15.78 -39.82 -1.53
CA SER A 220 16.82 -39.00 -0.94
C SER A 220 16.20 -37.75 -0.32
N GLN A 221 16.83 -37.22 0.72
CA GLN A 221 16.46 -35.93 1.31
C GLN A 221 17.06 -34.74 0.53
N SER A 222 17.88 -35.01 -0.50
CA SER A 222 18.41 -34.03 -1.45
C SER A 222 18.29 -34.55 -2.88
N ILE A 223 17.58 -33.83 -3.74
CA ILE A 223 17.28 -34.27 -5.12
C ILE A 223 17.44 -33.13 -6.13
N GLU A 224 17.97 -33.43 -7.32
CA GLU A 224 17.94 -32.51 -8.44
C GLU A 224 16.58 -32.57 -9.16
N TYR A 225 15.90 -31.43 -9.26
CA TYR A 225 14.60 -31.29 -9.91
C TYR A 225 14.51 -29.94 -10.65
N PHE A 226 14.14 -29.96 -11.94
CA PHE A 226 14.21 -28.80 -12.87
C PHE A 226 15.57 -28.06 -12.88
N GLY A 227 16.65 -28.79 -12.63
CA GLY A 227 18.00 -28.25 -12.54
C GLY A 227 18.23 -27.37 -11.30
N PHE A 228 17.50 -27.63 -10.22
CA PHE A 228 17.73 -27.10 -8.88
C PHE A 228 17.88 -28.26 -7.91
N VAL A 229 18.68 -28.08 -6.87
CA VAL A 229 18.81 -29.04 -5.78
C VAL A 229 17.81 -28.66 -4.69
N LEU A 230 16.84 -29.53 -4.44
CA LEU A 230 15.89 -29.41 -3.35
C LEU A 230 16.39 -30.23 -2.17
N SER A 231 16.54 -29.61 -1.00
CA SER A 231 17.00 -30.27 0.23
C SER A 231 15.94 -30.13 1.32
N SER A 232 15.43 -31.24 1.82
CA SER A 232 14.48 -31.29 2.95
C SER A 232 15.18 -31.26 4.31
N VAL A 233 16.50 -31.51 4.37
CA VAL A 233 17.30 -31.39 5.60
C VAL A 233 17.57 -29.93 5.92
N THR A 234 18.10 -29.20 4.95
CA THR A 234 18.41 -27.77 5.11
C THR A 234 17.21 -26.88 4.80
N MET A 235 16.11 -27.44 4.26
CA MET A 235 14.94 -26.70 3.78
C MET A 235 15.32 -25.58 2.80
N THR A 236 16.21 -25.88 1.87
CA THR A 236 16.73 -24.94 0.88
C THR A 236 16.60 -25.44 -0.56
N VAL A 237 16.55 -24.49 -1.48
CA VAL A 237 16.65 -24.67 -2.93
C VAL A 237 17.96 -24.05 -3.40
N LYS A 238 18.78 -24.80 -4.13
CA LYS A 238 20.07 -24.34 -4.66
C LYS A 238 20.17 -24.57 -6.16
N LEU A 239 21.10 -23.86 -6.80
CA LEU A 239 21.55 -24.23 -8.14
C LEU A 239 22.41 -25.50 -8.08
N THR A 240 22.49 -26.23 -9.20
CA THR A 240 23.45 -27.32 -9.35
C THR A 240 24.85 -26.77 -9.61
N ASP A 241 25.90 -27.47 -9.19
CA ASP A 241 27.30 -27.04 -9.38
C ASP A 241 27.64 -26.77 -10.85
N ALA A 242 27.05 -27.57 -11.75
CA ALA A 242 27.19 -27.38 -13.19
C ALA A 242 26.56 -26.07 -13.68
N LYS A 243 25.37 -25.69 -13.15
CA LYS A 243 24.78 -24.38 -13.42
C LYS A 243 25.63 -23.27 -12.80
N ILE A 244 26.09 -23.42 -11.56
CA ILE A 244 26.91 -22.41 -10.89
C ILE A 244 28.15 -22.09 -11.73
N SER A 245 28.93 -23.11 -12.06
CA SER A 245 30.16 -22.97 -12.87
C SER A 245 29.91 -22.30 -14.22
N LYS A 246 28.82 -22.68 -14.90
CA LYS A 246 28.43 -22.11 -16.19
C LYS A 246 28.10 -20.63 -16.09
N TYR A 247 27.38 -20.23 -15.05
CA TYR A 247 26.87 -18.86 -14.90
C TYR A 247 27.94 -17.92 -14.34
N VAL A 248 28.80 -18.38 -13.44
CA VAL A 248 30.01 -17.63 -13.03
C VAL A 248 30.89 -17.34 -14.24
N LYS A 249 31.17 -18.35 -15.08
CA LYS A 249 31.94 -18.16 -16.32
C LYS A 249 31.26 -17.18 -17.27
N LEU A 250 29.93 -17.23 -17.35
CA LEU A 250 29.15 -16.33 -18.19
C LEU A 250 29.27 -14.88 -17.70
N CYS A 251 29.03 -14.60 -16.42
CA CYS A 251 29.15 -13.25 -15.85
C CYS A 251 30.57 -12.68 -16.01
N LYS A 252 31.62 -13.49 -15.76
CA LYS A 252 33.01 -13.08 -15.97
C LYS A 252 33.30 -12.61 -17.40
N GLY A 253 32.61 -13.15 -18.41
CA GLY A 253 32.75 -12.73 -19.81
C GLY A 253 32.27 -11.31 -20.12
N PHE A 254 31.48 -10.71 -19.22
CA PHE A 254 30.89 -9.37 -19.32
C PHE A 254 31.51 -8.35 -18.35
N LEU A 255 32.44 -8.75 -17.47
CA LEU A 255 33.03 -7.88 -16.45
C LEU A 255 34.09 -6.90 -16.98
N THR A 256 34.44 -6.96 -18.26
CA THR A 256 35.45 -6.06 -18.85
C THR A 256 34.87 -4.65 -19.00
N VAL A 257 35.45 -3.69 -18.28
CA VAL A 257 35.05 -2.27 -18.34
C VAL A 257 35.17 -1.74 -19.78
N TYR A 258 34.18 -0.96 -20.21
CA TYR A 258 34.09 -0.33 -21.55
C TYR A 258 34.03 -1.29 -22.75
N LYS A 259 33.93 -2.61 -22.52
CA LYS A 259 33.73 -3.57 -23.61
C LYS A 259 32.36 -3.36 -24.24
N LYS A 260 32.33 -3.29 -25.57
CA LYS A 260 31.08 -3.25 -26.34
C LYS A 260 30.48 -4.64 -26.44
N HIS A 261 29.21 -4.76 -26.08
CA HIS A 261 28.42 -5.97 -26.18
C HIS A 261 27.23 -5.72 -27.10
N LYS A 262 26.71 -6.75 -27.78
CA LYS A 262 25.41 -6.60 -28.45
C LYS A 262 24.31 -6.54 -27.41
N ILE A 263 23.29 -5.71 -27.65
CA ILE A 263 22.09 -5.64 -26.80
C ILE A 263 21.45 -7.03 -26.64
N ARG A 264 21.42 -7.86 -27.71
CA ARG A 264 20.96 -9.25 -27.67
C ARG A 264 21.72 -10.11 -26.66
N ASP A 265 23.02 -9.92 -26.53
CA ASP A 265 23.86 -10.73 -25.63
C ASP A 265 23.56 -10.39 -24.18
N VAL A 266 23.38 -9.11 -23.86
CA VAL A 266 22.98 -8.63 -22.54
C VAL A 266 21.55 -9.08 -22.21
N ALA A 267 20.61 -8.99 -23.15
CA ALA A 267 19.26 -9.53 -22.98
C ALA A 267 19.26 -11.04 -22.71
N SER A 268 20.13 -11.79 -23.41
CA SER A 268 20.31 -13.22 -23.16
C SER A 268 20.90 -13.50 -21.78
N LEU A 269 21.86 -12.68 -21.32
CA LEU A 269 22.43 -12.77 -19.98
C LEU A 269 21.36 -12.55 -18.92
N ILE A 270 20.58 -11.47 -19.02
CA ILE A 270 19.49 -11.18 -18.08
C ILE A 270 18.51 -12.34 -18.02
N GLY A 271 18.02 -12.84 -19.16
CA GLY A 271 17.09 -13.96 -19.21
C GLY A 271 17.66 -15.26 -18.61
N LYS A 272 18.97 -15.45 -18.67
CA LYS A 272 19.65 -16.55 -17.97
C LYS A 272 19.65 -16.29 -16.47
N LEU A 273 20.10 -15.13 -16.00
CA LEU A 273 20.15 -14.80 -14.57
C LEU A 273 18.77 -14.91 -13.90
N THR A 274 17.72 -14.37 -14.52
CA THR A 274 16.35 -14.47 -13.99
C THR A 274 15.86 -15.92 -13.88
N SER A 275 16.30 -16.81 -14.77
CA SER A 275 16.00 -18.24 -14.68
C SER A 275 16.62 -18.94 -13.46
N THR A 276 17.54 -18.30 -12.74
CA THR A 276 18.21 -18.85 -11.55
C THR A 276 17.57 -18.41 -10.23
N PHE A 277 16.67 -17.42 -10.24
CA PHE A 277 16.04 -16.87 -9.03
C PHE A 277 15.40 -17.92 -8.11
N PRO A 278 14.87 -19.06 -8.59
CA PRO A 278 14.35 -20.06 -7.67
C PRO A 278 15.37 -20.66 -6.70
N GLY A 279 16.67 -20.59 -7.02
CA GLY A 279 17.77 -21.05 -6.17
C GLY A 279 18.73 -19.94 -5.72
N VAL A 280 18.46 -18.68 -6.07
CA VAL A 280 19.30 -17.53 -5.72
C VAL A 280 18.41 -16.44 -5.13
N GLN A 281 18.20 -16.50 -3.82
CA GLN A 281 17.21 -15.70 -3.09
C GLN A 281 17.32 -14.19 -3.35
N TYR A 282 18.55 -13.66 -3.31
CA TYR A 282 18.83 -12.23 -3.51
C TYR A 282 19.20 -11.87 -4.95
N GLY A 283 19.18 -12.84 -5.87
CA GLY A 283 19.44 -12.60 -7.29
C GLY A 283 18.59 -11.48 -7.91
N PRO A 284 17.31 -11.31 -7.54
CA PRO A 284 16.51 -10.19 -8.00
C PRO A 284 17.14 -8.81 -7.71
N LEU A 285 17.87 -8.61 -6.61
CA LEU A 285 18.50 -7.30 -6.33
C LEU A 285 19.58 -6.92 -7.35
N HIS A 286 20.18 -7.89 -8.04
CA HIS A 286 21.42 -7.69 -8.80
C HIS A 286 21.27 -7.91 -10.32
N TYR A 287 20.17 -7.47 -10.93
CA TYR A 287 20.04 -7.53 -12.40
C TYR A 287 19.40 -6.29 -13.03
N ARG A 288 18.89 -5.36 -12.22
CA ARG A 288 18.08 -4.25 -12.71
C ARG A 288 18.90 -3.20 -13.43
N HIS A 289 20.14 -2.97 -13.01
CA HIS A 289 21.05 -2.08 -13.72
C HIS A 289 21.32 -2.59 -15.15
N LEU A 290 21.43 -3.91 -15.33
CA LEU A 290 21.57 -4.51 -16.66
C LEU A 290 20.33 -4.27 -17.53
N GLU A 291 19.13 -4.37 -16.94
CA GLU A 291 17.86 -4.07 -17.62
C GLU A 291 17.75 -2.59 -17.99
N GLN A 292 18.17 -1.68 -17.10
CA GLN A 292 18.19 -0.23 -17.34
C GLN A 292 19.14 0.11 -18.48
N ASP A 293 20.40 -0.35 -18.45
CA ASP A 293 21.39 -0.15 -19.51
C ASP A 293 20.87 -0.67 -20.85
N LYS A 294 20.28 -1.89 -20.86
CA LYS A 294 19.69 -2.48 -22.05
C LYS A 294 18.56 -1.62 -22.60
N THR A 295 17.67 -1.17 -21.73
CA THR A 295 16.49 -0.38 -22.12
C THR A 295 16.89 0.97 -22.69
N GLU A 296 17.87 1.62 -22.08
CA GLU A 296 18.40 2.89 -22.55
C GLU A 296 19.12 2.73 -23.91
N ALA A 297 19.97 1.71 -24.06
CA ALA A 297 20.61 1.40 -25.33
C ALA A 297 19.58 1.12 -26.45
N LEU A 298 18.50 0.39 -26.14
CA LEU A 298 17.41 0.12 -27.09
C LEU A 298 16.68 1.40 -27.52
N LYS A 299 16.46 2.35 -26.61
CA LYS A 299 15.85 3.64 -26.96
C LYS A 299 16.76 4.42 -27.91
N GLN A 300 18.06 4.46 -27.62
CA GLN A 300 19.04 5.19 -28.43
C GLN A 300 19.21 4.62 -29.84
N CYS A 301 19.08 3.29 -30.01
CA CYS A 301 19.24 2.63 -31.31
C CYS A 301 17.91 2.36 -32.05
N GLY A 302 16.78 2.89 -31.57
CA GLY A 302 15.48 2.69 -32.20
C GLY A 302 14.96 1.24 -32.14
N GLY A 303 15.35 0.47 -31.11
CA GLY A 303 14.89 -0.91 -30.87
C GLY A 303 15.74 -2.02 -31.51
N GLY A 304 16.88 -1.68 -32.11
CA GLY A 304 17.77 -2.64 -32.77
C GLY A 304 18.61 -3.49 -31.79
N TYR A 305 18.23 -4.76 -31.58
CA TYR A 305 18.95 -5.70 -30.70
C TYR A 305 20.38 -6.07 -31.15
N GLU A 306 20.75 -5.79 -32.40
CA GLU A 306 22.12 -6.01 -32.91
C GLU A 306 23.05 -4.84 -32.66
N ALA A 307 22.54 -3.70 -32.17
CA ALA A 307 23.36 -2.53 -31.87
C ALA A 307 24.32 -2.82 -30.70
N PRO A 308 25.51 -2.19 -30.69
CA PRO A 308 26.43 -2.28 -29.57
C PRO A 308 25.94 -1.43 -28.39
N MET A 309 26.21 -1.89 -27.17
CA MET A 309 26.01 -1.18 -25.91
C MET A 309 27.21 -1.40 -24.98
N VAL A 310 27.33 -0.56 -23.96
CA VAL A 310 28.35 -0.68 -22.90
C VAL A 310 27.61 -0.79 -21.56
N LEU A 311 28.13 -1.61 -20.65
CA LEU A 311 27.59 -1.74 -19.30
C LEU A 311 28.08 -0.60 -18.41
N SER A 312 27.18 -0.07 -17.59
CA SER A 312 27.49 0.90 -16.55
C SER A 312 28.27 0.26 -15.40
N ASN A 313 28.92 1.10 -14.58
CA ASN A 313 29.60 0.62 -13.37
C ASN A 313 28.64 -0.08 -12.40
N ALA A 314 27.38 0.33 -12.36
CA ALA A 314 26.36 -0.32 -11.54
C ALA A 314 26.07 -1.75 -12.05
N SER A 315 25.89 -1.93 -13.36
CA SER A 315 25.77 -3.26 -13.98
C SER A 315 26.99 -4.15 -13.75
N LEU A 316 28.19 -3.59 -13.77
CA LEU A 316 29.41 -4.34 -13.47
C LEU A 316 29.46 -4.80 -12.01
N ARG A 317 29.00 -3.97 -11.05
CA ARG A 317 28.86 -4.36 -9.64
C ARG A 317 27.83 -5.48 -9.46
N ASP A 318 26.69 -5.40 -10.14
CA ASP A 318 25.68 -6.47 -10.16
C ASP A 318 26.30 -7.79 -10.62
N LEU A 319 26.99 -7.78 -11.77
CA LEU A 319 27.66 -8.98 -12.29
C LEU A 319 28.76 -9.50 -11.37
N GLN A 320 29.49 -8.61 -10.68
CA GLN A 320 30.50 -9.00 -9.72
C GLN A 320 29.86 -9.68 -8.50
N TRP A 321 28.71 -9.17 -8.02
CA TRP A 321 27.94 -9.83 -6.97
C TRP A 321 27.57 -11.26 -7.36
N TRP A 322 27.10 -11.48 -8.59
CA TRP A 322 26.83 -12.84 -9.07
C TRP A 322 28.08 -13.72 -9.06
N VAL A 323 29.24 -13.21 -9.49
CA VAL A 323 30.48 -14.01 -9.49
C VAL A 323 30.92 -14.39 -8.08
N THR A 324 30.70 -13.51 -7.10
CA THR A 324 31.15 -13.70 -5.71
C THR A 324 30.18 -14.55 -4.87
N ASN A 325 28.88 -14.57 -5.18
CA ASN A 325 27.86 -15.15 -4.29
C ASN A 325 27.15 -16.38 -4.85
N LEU A 326 27.33 -16.74 -6.13
CA LEU A 326 26.53 -17.82 -6.74
C LEU A 326 26.84 -19.21 -6.16
N ASP A 327 28.03 -19.43 -5.63
CA ASP A 327 28.48 -20.68 -5.00
C ASP A 327 27.81 -20.91 -3.63
N THR A 328 27.61 -19.85 -2.87
CA THR A 328 26.93 -19.91 -1.56
C THR A 328 25.44 -19.59 -1.64
N ALA A 329 24.92 -19.27 -2.81
CA ALA A 329 23.52 -18.88 -2.99
C ALA A 329 22.54 -20.03 -2.72
N PHE A 330 21.46 -19.71 -2.04
CA PHE A 330 20.31 -20.58 -1.85
C PHE A 330 19.04 -19.76 -1.68
N ARG A 331 17.89 -20.44 -1.66
CA ARG A 331 16.58 -19.90 -1.24
C ARG A 331 15.95 -20.80 -0.21
N ASN A 332 15.44 -20.24 0.88
CA ASN A 332 14.70 -21.02 1.88
C ASN A 332 13.34 -21.48 1.31
N ILE A 333 12.99 -22.75 1.56
CA ILE A 333 11.72 -23.36 1.13
C ILE A 333 10.57 -22.85 2.00
N HIS A 334 10.78 -22.80 3.32
CA HIS A 334 9.84 -22.27 4.29
C HIS A 334 10.51 -21.13 5.02
N ILE A 335 9.95 -19.94 4.89
CA ILE A 335 10.28 -18.81 5.74
C ILE A 335 9.17 -18.82 6.79
N GLY A 336 9.51 -19.08 8.06
CA GLY A 336 8.56 -19.27 9.17
C GLY A 336 7.49 -18.18 9.29
N GLU A 337 6.59 -18.31 10.26
CA GLU A 337 5.70 -17.20 10.59
C GLU A 337 6.52 -15.95 10.99
N PRO A 338 6.04 -14.74 10.67
CA PRO A 338 6.77 -13.53 11.00
C PRO A 338 6.80 -13.36 12.51
N GLU A 339 7.96 -12.98 13.03
CA GLU A 339 8.15 -12.69 14.45
C GLU A 339 7.55 -11.33 14.82
N CYS A 340 7.63 -10.35 13.91
CA CYS A 340 6.99 -9.04 14.05
C CYS A 340 6.24 -8.67 12.76
N ILE A 341 5.10 -8.00 12.95
CA ILE A 341 4.28 -7.42 11.89
C ILE A 341 4.32 -5.89 12.02
N VAL A 342 4.90 -5.22 11.02
CA VAL A 342 5.06 -3.77 10.98
C VAL A 342 4.02 -3.18 10.05
N HIS A 343 3.10 -2.40 10.59
CA HIS A 343 2.20 -1.54 9.84
C HIS A 343 2.90 -0.23 9.52
N THR A 344 2.84 0.22 8.28
CA THR A 344 3.49 1.46 7.83
C THR A 344 2.55 2.27 6.97
N ASP A 345 2.68 3.59 7.05
CA ASP A 345 1.91 4.54 6.25
C ASP A 345 2.70 5.82 6.01
N ALA A 346 2.56 6.39 4.81
CA ALA A 346 3.10 7.70 4.47
C ALA A 346 2.00 8.71 4.14
N SER A 347 2.12 9.90 4.72
CA SER A 347 1.39 11.08 4.28
C SER A 347 2.30 12.01 3.46
N LEU A 348 1.76 13.11 2.93
CA LEU A 348 2.59 14.16 2.32
C LEU A 348 3.43 14.94 3.34
N THR A 349 3.18 14.77 4.64
CA THR A 349 3.83 15.54 5.71
C THR A 349 4.81 14.72 6.55
N GLY A 350 4.58 13.42 6.70
CA GLY A 350 5.49 12.51 7.40
C GLY A 350 5.05 11.05 7.31
N TRP A 351 5.60 10.22 8.20
CA TRP A 351 5.38 8.78 8.24
C TRP A 351 4.95 8.31 9.61
N GLY A 352 4.28 7.17 9.61
CA GLY A 352 3.91 6.42 10.79
C GLY A 352 4.23 4.94 10.62
N ALA A 353 4.70 4.33 11.70
CA ALA A 353 4.91 2.89 11.78
C ALA A 353 4.46 2.35 13.14
N LYS A 354 3.93 1.13 13.14
CA LYS A 354 3.52 0.42 14.35
C LYS A 354 3.93 -1.05 14.24
N CYS A 355 4.57 -1.59 15.27
CA CYS A 355 4.72 -3.04 15.48
C CYS A 355 4.30 -3.34 16.92
N ASP A 356 3.33 -4.23 17.08
CA ASP A 356 2.75 -4.61 18.37
C ASP A 356 2.32 -3.41 19.23
N ARG A 357 2.97 -3.20 20.37
CA ARG A 357 2.72 -2.09 21.31
C ARG A 357 3.60 -0.88 21.03
N MET A 358 4.58 -1.00 20.14
CA MET A 358 5.53 0.06 19.82
C MET A 358 5.07 0.83 18.59
N SER A 359 5.34 2.13 18.59
CA SER A 359 5.05 3.01 17.46
C SER A 359 6.19 4.00 17.25
N ALA A 360 6.40 4.35 15.98
CA ALA A 360 7.35 5.35 15.54
C ALA A 360 6.65 6.27 14.55
N GLN A 361 7.01 7.54 14.56
CA GLN A 361 6.49 8.52 13.61
C GLN A 361 7.50 9.64 13.46
N GLY A 362 7.50 10.30 12.31
CA GLY A 362 8.39 11.41 12.05
C GLY A 362 7.92 12.26 10.89
N ILE A 363 8.50 13.45 10.76
CA ILE A 363 8.21 14.38 9.67
C ILE A 363 9.15 14.10 8.50
N TRP A 364 8.73 14.48 7.29
CA TRP A 364 9.59 14.50 6.11
C TRP A 364 10.47 15.75 6.09
N SER A 365 11.74 15.56 5.73
CA SER A 365 12.64 16.65 5.39
C SER A 365 12.10 17.44 4.19
N SER A 366 12.60 18.67 4.00
CA SER A 366 12.18 19.52 2.88
C SER A 366 12.41 18.85 1.51
N GLY A 367 13.50 18.07 1.37
CA GLY A 367 13.81 17.33 0.15
C GLY A 367 12.92 16.09 -0.03
N GLU A 368 12.61 15.38 1.04
CA GLU A 368 11.73 14.21 1.02
C GLU A 368 10.31 14.58 0.63
N LYS A 369 9.76 15.70 1.13
CA LYS A 369 8.41 16.18 0.79
C LYS A 369 8.19 16.38 -0.72
N CYS A 370 9.25 16.61 -1.48
CA CYS A 370 9.19 16.76 -2.93
C CYS A 370 9.16 15.43 -3.68
N ARG A 371 9.36 14.30 -2.99
CA ARG A 371 9.34 12.96 -3.59
C ARG A 371 7.89 12.48 -3.82
N PRO A 372 7.65 11.64 -4.84
CA PRO A 372 6.34 11.10 -5.10
C PRO A 372 5.88 10.17 -3.97
N ILE A 373 4.56 10.03 -3.78
CA ILE A 373 3.99 9.25 -2.68
C ILE A 373 4.51 7.81 -2.64
N ASN A 374 4.65 7.12 -3.78
CA ASN A 374 5.18 5.75 -3.81
C ASN A 374 6.61 5.64 -3.25
N TYR A 375 7.42 6.69 -3.37
CA TYR A 375 8.74 6.76 -2.76
C TYR A 375 8.62 6.97 -1.25
N LEU A 376 7.74 7.88 -0.83
CA LEU A 376 7.49 8.15 0.59
C LEU A 376 6.95 6.93 1.34
N GLU A 377 6.15 6.10 0.69
CA GLU A 377 5.63 4.84 1.24
C GLU A 377 6.74 3.82 1.49
N LEU A 378 7.67 3.67 0.54
CA LEU A 378 8.88 2.86 0.74
C LEU A 378 9.78 3.45 1.82
N LEU A 379 9.88 4.78 1.90
CA LEU A 379 10.67 5.45 2.92
C LEU A 379 10.07 5.26 4.32
N ALA A 380 8.73 5.29 4.45
CA ALA A 380 8.04 4.97 5.68
C ALA A 380 8.33 3.53 6.14
N ILE A 381 8.44 2.58 5.21
CA ILE A 381 8.89 1.21 5.49
C ILE A 381 10.32 1.21 6.05
N GLN A 382 11.26 1.88 5.38
CA GLN A 382 12.65 1.98 5.86
C GLN A 382 12.72 2.59 7.26
N CYS A 383 12.03 3.72 7.49
CA CYS A 383 11.98 4.38 8.78
C CYS A 383 11.34 3.48 9.86
N GLY A 384 10.24 2.79 9.54
CA GLY A 384 9.57 1.86 10.45
C GLY A 384 10.47 0.70 10.88
N LEU A 385 11.14 0.07 9.92
CA LEU A 385 12.09 -1.03 10.19
C LEU A 385 13.27 -0.56 11.04
N GLN A 386 13.87 0.58 10.71
CA GLN A 386 15.03 1.11 11.43
C GLN A 386 14.69 1.59 12.85
N SER A 387 13.43 2.01 13.08
CA SER A 387 12.98 2.51 14.38
C SER A 387 12.49 1.39 15.30
N LEU A 388 11.69 0.47 14.78
CA LEU A 388 10.96 -0.52 15.57
C LEU A 388 11.62 -1.90 15.55
N CYS A 389 12.38 -2.22 14.51
CA CYS A 389 12.96 -3.54 14.30
C CYS A 389 14.49 -3.55 14.41
N ARG A 390 15.11 -2.52 15.01
CA ARG A 390 16.57 -2.37 15.07
C ARG A 390 17.31 -3.56 15.69
N VAL A 391 16.72 -4.17 16.71
CA VAL A 391 17.31 -5.30 17.48
C VAL A 391 17.00 -6.67 16.88
N HIS A 392 16.12 -6.73 15.87
CA HIS A 392 15.71 -7.99 15.25
C HIS A 392 16.83 -8.51 14.34
N HIS A 393 17.12 -9.79 14.47
CA HIS A 393 18.13 -10.52 13.68
C HIS A 393 17.66 -11.96 13.49
N ASP A 394 18.12 -12.60 12.42
CA ASP A 394 17.81 -14.01 12.09
C ASP A 394 16.31 -14.35 12.17
N CYS A 395 15.46 -13.45 11.67
CA CYS A 395 14.02 -13.59 11.79
C CYS A 395 13.28 -13.14 10.53
N HIS A 396 11.96 -13.33 10.55
CA HIS A 396 11.06 -12.88 9.50
C HIS A 396 10.25 -11.70 9.99
N ILE A 397 10.30 -10.59 9.25
CA ILE A 397 9.46 -9.42 9.48
C ILE A 397 8.45 -9.29 8.33
N ARG A 398 7.18 -9.10 8.68
CA ARG A 398 6.12 -8.83 7.71
C ARG A 398 5.70 -7.37 7.74
N ILE A 399 5.66 -6.74 6.59
CA ILE A 399 5.28 -5.35 6.41
C ILE A 399 3.86 -5.29 5.88
N LEU A 400 3.00 -4.50 6.52
CA LEU A 400 1.64 -4.20 6.08
C LEU A 400 1.59 -2.74 5.63
N SER A 401 1.25 -2.53 4.35
CA SER A 401 1.12 -1.22 3.73
C SER A 401 -0.12 -1.22 2.83
N ASP A 402 -0.81 -0.09 2.74
CA ASP A 402 -1.92 0.09 1.81
C ASP A 402 -1.44 0.48 0.40
N ASN A 403 -0.15 0.74 0.22
CA ASN A 403 0.44 1.04 -1.07
C ASN A 403 0.92 -0.23 -1.79
N VAL A 404 0.15 -0.66 -2.80
CA VAL A 404 0.48 -1.82 -3.65
C VAL A 404 1.85 -1.68 -4.34
N THR A 405 2.28 -0.46 -4.67
CA THR A 405 3.61 -0.24 -5.28
C THR A 405 4.71 -0.56 -4.28
N ALA A 406 4.64 -0.05 -3.06
CA ALA A 406 5.61 -0.34 -2.01
C ALA A 406 5.68 -1.84 -1.72
N VAL A 407 4.51 -2.50 -1.57
CA VAL A 407 4.41 -3.96 -1.40
C VAL A 407 5.09 -4.71 -2.54
N THR A 408 4.87 -4.28 -3.78
CA THR A 408 5.46 -4.92 -4.96
C THR A 408 6.98 -4.72 -4.98
N TYR A 409 7.48 -3.53 -4.66
CA TYR A 409 8.92 -3.24 -4.63
C TYR A 409 9.63 -4.06 -3.54
N ILE A 410 9.05 -4.24 -2.36
CA ILE A 410 9.65 -5.09 -1.32
C ILE A 410 9.68 -6.55 -1.78
N ASN A 411 8.54 -7.12 -2.19
CA ASN A 411 8.46 -8.55 -2.56
C ASN A 411 9.21 -8.91 -3.83
N ALA A 412 9.29 -7.99 -4.80
CA ALA A 412 10.09 -8.18 -6.01
C ALA A 412 11.57 -7.80 -5.80
N MET A 413 11.93 -7.25 -4.63
CA MET A 413 13.25 -6.70 -4.31
C MET A 413 13.69 -5.59 -5.29
N GLY A 414 12.81 -4.65 -5.60
CA GLY A 414 13.04 -3.49 -6.47
C GLY A 414 12.05 -3.38 -7.65
N GLY A 415 12.30 -2.44 -8.56
CA GLY A 415 11.47 -2.22 -9.75
C GLY A 415 12.13 -1.33 -10.81
N SER A 416 11.75 -1.50 -12.09
CA SER A 416 12.38 -0.77 -13.21
C SER A 416 11.70 0.55 -13.58
N LYS A 417 10.61 0.93 -12.89
CA LYS A 417 9.79 2.11 -13.25
C LYS A 417 10.29 3.41 -12.62
N SER A 418 10.90 3.34 -11.43
CA SER A 418 11.40 4.51 -10.72
C SER A 418 12.74 4.16 -10.11
N GLU A 419 13.80 4.80 -10.62
CA GLU A 419 15.17 4.65 -10.12
C GLU A 419 15.26 4.97 -8.62
N GLY A 420 14.60 6.04 -8.17
CA GLY A 420 14.57 6.39 -6.74
C GLY A 420 13.93 5.32 -5.86
N CYS A 421 12.81 4.72 -6.29
CA CYS A 421 12.21 3.61 -5.54
C CYS A 421 13.06 2.34 -5.58
N ASP A 422 13.78 2.08 -6.67
CA ASP A 422 14.65 0.92 -6.83
C ASP A 422 15.88 0.98 -5.92
N ILE A 423 16.53 2.14 -5.87
CA ILE A 423 17.63 2.43 -4.93
C ILE A 423 17.15 2.23 -3.50
N LEU A 424 16.01 2.83 -3.13
CA LEU A 424 15.48 2.73 -1.78
C LEU A 424 15.07 1.30 -1.40
N ALA A 425 14.49 0.53 -2.32
CA ALA A 425 14.20 -0.88 -2.08
C ALA A 425 15.47 -1.71 -1.87
N THR A 426 16.55 -1.38 -2.59
CA THR A 426 17.87 -2.01 -2.42
C THR A 426 18.43 -1.71 -1.03
N GLU A 427 18.38 -0.44 -0.59
CA GLU A 427 18.82 -0.04 0.77
C GLU A 427 18.04 -0.74 1.88
N ILE A 428 16.73 -0.90 1.72
CA ILE A 428 15.88 -1.64 2.69
C ILE A 428 16.31 -3.10 2.77
N TRP A 429 16.57 -3.74 1.63
CA TRP A 429 17.02 -5.13 1.60
C TRP A 429 18.46 -5.29 2.10
N ASP A 430 19.37 -4.37 1.80
CA ASP A 430 20.74 -4.38 2.36
C ASP A 430 20.70 -4.28 3.89
N TRP A 431 19.84 -3.43 4.44
CA TRP A 431 19.61 -3.34 5.88
C TRP A 431 19.10 -4.66 6.48
N ALA A 432 18.22 -5.37 5.78
CA ALA A 432 17.68 -6.66 6.23
C ALA A 432 18.71 -7.79 6.11
N ILE A 433 19.43 -7.87 4.97
CA ILE A 433 20.44 -8.90 4.69
C ILE A 433 21.57 -8.84 5.71
N THR A 434 22.05 -7.64 6.06
CA THR A 434 23.10 -7.45 7.08
C THR A 434 22.70 -7.96 8.47
N ARG A 435 21.40 -8.14 8.72
CA ARG A 435 20.83 -8.67 9.98
C ARG A 435 20.30 -10.09 9.86
N GLN A 436 20.46 -10.73 8.70
CA GLN A 436 19.83 -12.01 8.38
C GLN A 436 18.31 -11.99 8.56
N VAL A 437 17.70 -10.83 8.33
CA VAL A 437 16.25 -10.64 8.36
C VAL A 437 15.67 -10.93 6.98
N TRP A 438 14.61 -11.73 6.95
CA TRP A 438 13.77 -11.87 5.77
C TRP A 438 12.60 -10.90 5.82
N LEU A 439 12.36 -10.18 4.72
CA LEU A 439 11.21 -9.29 4.58
C LEU A 439 10.14 -9.90 3.69
N SER A 440 8.88 -9.76 4.11
CA SER A 440 7.71 -9.92 3.23
C SER A 440 6.81 -8.71 3.37
N ALA A 441 6.09 -8.35 2.31
CA ALA A 441 5.11 -7.27 2.34
C ALA A 441 3.74 -7.78 1.90
N VAL A 442 2.67 -7.31 2.55
CA VAL A 442 1.29 -7.63 2.20
C VAL A 442 0.48 -6.35 2.13
N HIS A 443 -0.36 -6.23 1.10
CA HIS A 443 -1.27 -5.11 0.98
C HIS A 443 -2.39 -5.23 2.01
N THR A 444 -2.59 -4.17 2.80
CA THR A 444 -3.73 -4.05 3.72
C THR A 444 -4.61 -2.87 3.29
N PRO A 445 -5.95 -2.98 3.26
CA PRO A 445 -6.80 -1.83 2.93
C PRO A 445 -6.54 -0.65 3.88
N GLY A 446 -6.48 0.58 3.36
CA GLY A 446 -6.24 1.77 4.20
C GLY A 446 -7.29 1.97 5.31
N ALA A 447 -8.51 1.45 5.13
CA ALA A 447 -9.54 1.44 6.18
C ALA A 447 -9.18 0.57 7.40
N GLU A 448 -8.25 -0.37 7.23
CA GLU A 448 -7.72 -1.25 8.27
C GLU A 448 -6.36 -0.74 8.80
N ASN A 449 -5.63 0.10 8.04
CA ASN A 449 -4.34 0.69 8.42
C ASN A 449 -4.46 1.96 9.29
N THR A 450 -5.49 2.05 10.12
CA THR A 450 -5.89 3.32 10.78
C THR A 450 -4.84 3.91 11.73
N GLU A 451 -4.03 3.07 12.37
CA GLU A 451 -3.05 3.52 13.35
C GLU A 451 -1.80 4.09 12.69
N ALA A 452 -1.24 3.41 11.69
CA ALA A 452 -0.12 3.93 10.94
C ALA A 452 -0.50 5.23 10.20
N ASP A 453 -1.71 5.28 9.61
CA ASP A 453 -2.27 6.51 8.99
C ASP A 453 -2.42 7.66 9.98
N SER A 454 -2.91 7.38 11.19
CA SER A 454 -3.00 8.38 12.25
C SER A 454 -1.61 8.91 12.63
N LEU A 455 -0.62 8.01 12.79
CA LEU A 455 0.76 8.36 13.14
C LEU A 455 1.44 9.20 12.03
N SER A 456 1.18 8.89 10.75
CA SER A 456 1.75 9.61 9.61
C SER A 456 1.20 11.03 9.44
N ARG A 457 0.03 11.33 10.03
CA ARG A 457 -0.68 12.62 9.92
C ARG A 457 -0.62 13.46 11.18
N ASN A 458 -0.61 12.85 12.37
CA ASN A 458 -0.64 13.53 13.67
C ASN A 458 0.77 13.84 14.17
N LEU A 459 1.46 14.71 13.45
CA LEU A 459 2.85 15.08 13.71
C LEU A 459 2.94 16.41 14.47
N ASN A 460 3.98 16.58 15.30
CA ASN A 460 4.26 17.84 15.99
C ASN A 460 5.54 18.48 15.46
N PRO A 461 5.47 19.44 14.52
CA PRO A 461 6.65 20.08 13.94
C PRO A 461 7.52 20.85 14.93
N ASN A 462 7.01 21.17 16.12
CA ASN A 462 7.79 21.86 17.14
C ASN A 462 8.88 20.95 17.75
N LEU A 463 8.83 19.64 17.50
CA LEU A 463 9.86 18.69 17.95
C LEU A 463 11.12 18.74 17.09
N GLU A 464 11.05 19.27 15.86
CA GLU A 464 12.14 19.26 14.87
C GLU A 464 12.97 20.54 14.85
N TRP A 465 12.91 21.37 15.91
CA TRP A 465 13.75 22.56 16.01
C TRP A 465 15.19 22.14 16.35
N SER A 466 16.17 22.68 15.63
CA SER A 466 17.60 22.63 15.97
C SER A 466 18.18 24.04 16.06
N LEU A 467 19.41 24.13 16.54
CA LEU A 467 20.23 25.31 16.30
C LEU A 467 20.64 25.35 14.82
N THR A 468 21.12 26.50 14.37
CA THR A 468 21.85 26.55 13.09
C THR A 468 23.27 26.05 13.32
N ASP A 469 23.87 25.35 12.37
CA ASP A 469 25.25 24.81 12.44
C ASP A 469 26.26 25.86 12.92
N ARG A 470 26.11 27.10 12.44
CA ARG A 470 26.97 28.23 12.83
C ARG A 470 26.82 28.61 14.31
N ALA A 471 25.61 28.59 14.84
CA ALA A 471 25.34 28.87 16.24
C ALA A 471 25.83 27.72 17.13
N PHE A 472 25.58 26.47 16.72
CA PHE A 472 26.07 25.28 17.40
C PHE A 472 27.62 25.28 17.47
N THR A 473 28.29 25.45 16.33
CA THR A 473 29.77 25.49 16.25
C THR A 473 30.35 26.59 17.14
N ARG A 474 29.77 27.80 17.11
CA ARG A 474 30.22 28.90 17.98
C ARG A 474 30.07 28.59 19.46
N ILE A 475 28.96 27.97 19.87
CA ILE A 475 28.77 27.56 21.26
C ILE A 475 29.86 26.54 21.65
N LEU A 476 30.16 25.56 20.81
CA LEU A 476 31.22 24.59 21.12
C LEU A 476 32.60 25.25 21.25
N GLU A 477 32.92 26.20 20.36
CA GLU A 477 34.17 26.99 20.38
C GLU A 477 34.26 27.87 21.64
N ASP A 478 33.21 28.65 21.93
CA ASP A 478 33.16 29.60 23.04
C ASP A 478 33.28 28.90 24.40
N PHE A 479 32.70 27.71 24.53
CA PHE A 479 32.76 26.90 25.76
C PHE A 479 33.90 25.89 25.78
N CYS A 480 34.71 25.80 24.71
CA CYS A 480 35.77 24.79 24.55
C CYS A 480 35.29 23.36 24.87
N PHE A 481 34.06 23.04 24.44
CA PHE A 481 33.36 21.81 24.78
C PHE A 481 33.11 20.96 23.54
N THR A 482 33.34 19.66 23.64
CA THR A 482 33.13 18.69 22.56
C THR A 482 32.17 17.60 23.02
N PRO A 483 30.85 17.78 22.83
CA PRO A 483 29.87 16.76 23.19
C PRO A 483 30.06 15.52 22.32
N SER A 484 29.91 14.34 22.93
CA SER A 484 29.96 13.04 22.26
C SER A 484 28.57 12.53 21.87
N VAL A 485 27.49 13.10 22.41
CA VAL A 485 26.11 12.66 22.13
C VAL A 485 25.12 13.82 22.17
N ASP A 486 24.13 13.80 21.29
CA ASP A 486 23.03 14.76 21.20
C ASP A 486 21.75 14.19 21.82
N LEU A 487 21.19 14.85 22.84
CA LEU A 487 20.00 14.40 23.56
C LEU A 487 18.75 15.10 23.03
N PHE A 488 17.68 14.31 22.91
CA PHE A 488 16.34 14.73 22.46
C PHE A 488 16.26 15.16 20.99
N ALA A 489 17.20 14.68 20.18
CA ALA A 489 17.22 14.91 18.74
C ALA A 489 16.45 13.83 17.95
N SER A 490 16.19 14.12 16.69
CA SER A 490 15.62 13.27 15.67
C SER A 490 16.61 13.16 14.50
N ARG A 491 16.33 12.26 13.56
CA ARG A 491 17.05 12.14 12.29
C ARG A 491 17.11 13.44 11.47
N LEU A 492 16.28 14.44 11.77
CA LEU A 492 16.22 15.70 11.03
C LEU A 492 16.96 16.85 11.71
N ASN A 493 17.17 16.78 13.03
CA ASN A 493 17.64 17.92 13.82
C ASN A 493 18.86 17.60 14.69
N HIS A 494 19.42 16.38 14.58
CA HIS A 494 20.65 16.00 15.28
C HIS A 494 21.86 16.80 14.78
N GLU A 495 22.67 17.30 15.69
CA GLU A 495 23.91 18.05 15.41
C GLU A 495 25.16 17.16 15.51
N LEU A 496 25.01 15.96 16.11
CA LEU A 496 26.08 14.98 16.32
C LEU A 496 25.69 13.63 15.72
N GLU A 497 26.68 12.82 15.34
CA GLU A 497 26.45 11.49 14.77
C GLU A 497 25.73 10.55 15.76
N THR A 498 26.14 10.57 17.02
CA THR A 498 25.47 9.83 18.09
C THR A 498 24.38 10.70 18.71
N TYR A 499 23.13 10.27 18.64
CA TYR A 499 22.02 10.99 19.25
C TYR A 499 20.97 10.09 19.89
N VAL A 500 20.16 10.68 20.76
CA VAL A 500 19.14 10.03 21.58
C VAL A 500 17.80 10.68 21.29
N SER A 501 16.86 9.89 20.79
CA SER A 501 15.54 10.39 20.44
C SER A 501 14.54 10.24 21.57
N TRP A 502 13.55 11.13 21.64
CA TRP A 502 12.48 11.02 22.64
C TRP A 502 11.58 9.79 22.42
N LYS A 503 11.33 9.43 21.16
CA LYS A 503 10.59 8.23 20.74
C LYS A 503 11.43 7.43 19.75
N ALA A 504 11.00 6.21 19.43
CA ALA A 504 11.65 5.42 18.39
C ALA A 504 11.76 6.23 17.08
N ASP A 505 12.99 6.41 16.62
CA ASP A 505 13.36 7.22 15.45
C ASP A 505 14.46 6.49 14.67
N PRO A 506 14.49 6.57 13.33
CA PRO A 506 15.48 5.88 12.52
C PRO A 506 16.88 6.41 12.84
N PHE A 507 17.87 5.52 12.98
CA PHE A 507 19.28 5.86 13.27
C PHE A 507 19.59 6.39 14.68
N ALA A 508 18.60 6.68 15.51
CA ALA A 508 18.84 7.08 16.90
C ALA A 508 19.62 5.99 17.64
N THR A 509 20.69 6.38 18.35
CA THR A 509 21.55 5.44 19.08
C THR A 509 20.85 4.88 20.29
N PHE A 510 20.09 5.72 20.99
CA PHE A 510 19.22 5.33 22.09
C PHE A 510 17.86 6.02 21.99
N ILE A 511 16.90 5.51 22.76
CA ILE A 511 15.54 6.06 22.88
C ILE A 511 15.31 6.43 24.33
N ASP A 512 14.65 7.56 24.55
CA ASP A 512 14.31 8.13 25.85
C ASP A 512 15.55 8.41 26.71
N ALA A 513 16.04 9.64 26.62
CA ALA A 513 17.21 10.07 27.36
C ALA A 513 17.06 9.98 28.88
N PHE A 514 15.83 9.85 29.42
CA PHE A 514 15.60 9.68 30.85
C PHE A 514 15.91 8.27 31.36
N THR A 515 16.15 7.32 30.48
CA THR A 515 16.39 5.90 30.83
C THR A 515 17.88 5.53 30.90
N ILE A 516 18.78 6.46 30.62
CA ILE A 516 20.21 6.20 30.42
C ILE A 516 21.03 6.90 31.49
N ASP A 517 22.08 6.23 31.97
CA ASP A 517 23.08 6.84 32.85
C ASP A 517 24.10 7.65 32.02
N TRP A 518 24.09 8.97 32.22
CA TRP A 518 24.94 9.91 31.49
C TRP A 518 26.26 10.23 32.18
N GLY A 519 26.53 9.67 33.37
CA GLY A 519 27.79 9.89 34.10
C GLY A 519 29.08 9.74 33.25
N PRO A 520 29.18 8.78 32.32
CA PRO A 520 30.37 8.59 31.49
C PRO A 520 30.38 9.38 30.16
N HIS A 521 29.35 10.18 29.85
CA HIS A 521 29.20 10.85 28.55
C HIS A 521 29.23 12.37 28.65
N SER A 522 29.98 13.03 27.77
CA SER A 522 29.79 14.46 27.47
C SER A 522 28.63 14.62 26.50
N PHE A 523 27.59 15.37 26.86
CA PHE A 523 26.38 15.47 26.03
C PHE A 523 25.98 16.92 25.73
N TYR A 524 25.43 17.11 24.54
CA TYR A 524 24.67 18.28 24.16
C TYR A 524 23.19 17.94 24.30
N ALA A 525 22.40 18.84 24.86
CA ALA A 525 20.96 18.65 24.99
C ALA A 525 20.25 19.89 24.47
N PHE A 526 19.49 19.72 23.40
CA PHE A 526 18.61 20.76 22.86
C PHE A 526 17.18 20.24 22.80
N PRO A 527 16.55 20.02 23.96
CA PRO A 527 15.22 19.47 24.01
C PRO A 527 14.25 20.41 23.27
N PRO A 528 13.35 19.90 22.42
CA PRO A 528 12.31 20.73 21.86
C PRO A 528 11.54 21.39 23.00
N PHE A 529 11.25 22.69 22.85
CA PHE A 529 10.69 23.59 23.87
C PHE A 529 9.39 23.10 24.57
N CYS A 530 8.83 21.98 24.13
CA CYS A 530 7.64 21.31 24.67
C CYS A 530 7.91 20.16 25.66
N LEU A 531 9.16 19.73 25.87
CA LEU A 531 9.49 18.75 26.94
C LEU A 531 9.53 19.36 28.36
N HIS A 532 9.37 20.68 28.49
CA HIS A 532 9.36 21.39 29.79
C HIS A 532 7.97 21.67 30.39
N VAL A 533 6.90 21.03 29.92
CA VAL A 533 5.57 21.15 30.58
C VAL A 533 4.92 19.78 30.71
N GLY A 534 5.20 19.07 31.80
CA GLY A 534 4.50 17.83 32.12
C GLY A 534 5.26 16.82 32.97
N GLY A 535 6.14 17.25 33.87
CA GLY A 535 6.71 16.37 34.89
C GLY A 535 5.83 16.39 36.13
N SER A 536 4.90 15.44 36.24
CA SER A 536 4.27 15.06 37.50
C SER A 536 5.35 14.74 38.53
N SER A 537 5.43 15.55 39.58
CA SER A 537 6.17 15.23 40.79
C SER A 537 5.61 13.93 41.38
N SER A 538 6.49 12.94 41.45
CA SER A 538 6.27 11.70 42.17
C SER A 538 5.95 12.00 43.64
N SER A 539 4.91 11.32 44.11
CA SER A 539 4.44 11.31 45.49
C SER A 539 5.49 10.75 46.45
N LEU A 540 5.81 11.51 47.50
CA LEU A 540 6.04 10.95 48.83
C LEU A 540 4.71 11.07 49.59
N GLN A 541 4.10 9.92 49.86
CA GLN A 541 2.85 9.81 50.62
C GLN A 541 3.08 10.19 52.08
N GLY A 542 2.15 10.97 52.62
CA GLY A 542 1.90 11.13 54.05
C GLY A 542 0.43 11.43 54.29
N ASN A 543 -0.29 10.42 54.78
CA ASN A 543 -1.60 10.41 55.47
C ASN A 543 -2.91 10.38 54.63
N GLN A 544 -3.71 9.34 54.92
CA GLN A 544 -5.05 8.96 54.40
C GLN A 544 -6.17 9.99 54.64
N ILE A 545 -7.33 9.84 53.94
CA ILE A 545 -8.67 9.47 54.50
C ILE A 545 -9.74 9.30 53.35
N GLU A 546 -10.71 8.43 53.62
CA GLU A 546 -11.79 7.75 52.85
C GLU A 546 -13.12 8.51 52.53
N LEU A 547 -13.88 7.93 51.54
CA LEU A 547 -15.36 7.76 51.36
C LEU A 547 -16.29 9.02 51.34
N ASP A 548 -17.40 9.19 50.58
CA ASP A 548 -18.48 8.35 50.03
C ASP A 548 -19.21 9.08 48.85
N ALA A 549 -19.97 8.36 48.01
CA ALA A 549 -20.92 8.94 47.04
C ALA A 549 -22.33 8.36 47.24
N PRO A 550 -23.41 9.19 47.31
CA PRO A 550 -24.76 8.69 47.51
C PRO A 550 -25.49 8.35 46.20
N LEU A 551 -26.24 7.25 46.26
CA LEU A 551 -27.20 6.72 45.30
C LEU A 551 -28.47 7.59 45.18
N ILE A 552 -29.09 7.63 44.00
CA ILE A 552 -30.48 8.06 43.78
C ILE A 552 -31.22 6.95 43.01
N PRO A 553 -32.44 6.52 43.42
CA PRO A 553 -33.18 5.41 42.81
C PRO A 553 -34.14 5.86 41.68
N PRO A 554 -34.62 4.94 40.81
CA PRO A 554 -35.62 5.26 39.78
C PRO A 554 -37.05 4.96 40.26
N GLY A 555 -38.00 5.81 39.85
CA GLY A 555 -39.45 5.54 39.92
C GLY A 555 -40.01 5.07 38.57
N PRO A 556 -41.18 4.39 38.55
CA PRO A 556 -41.64 3.60 37.41
C PRO A 556 -42.51 4.38 36.39
N SER A 557 -42.57 3.82 35.19
CA SER A 557 -43.27 4.30 33.99
C SER A 557 -44.80 4.16 34.06
N PRO A 558 -45.51 4.82 33.12
CA PRO A 558 -46.59 4.16 32.41
C PRO A 558 -46.36 4.14 30.89
N GLN A 559 -46.80 3.05 30.27
CA GLN A 559 -46.74 2.75 28.84
C GLN A 559 -47.84 3.47 28.05
N LEU A 560 -47.53 3.87 26.81
CA LEU A 560 -48.39 3.63 25.64
C LEU A 560 -47.52 3.65 24.36
N SER A 561 -47.89 2.82 23.38
CA SER A 561 -47.09 2.38 22.24
C SER A 561 -46.89 3.41 21.11
N THR A 562 -45.86 3.13 20.30
CA THR A 562 -45.57 3.58 18.91
C THR A 562 -44.68 4.82 18.69
N GLY A 563 -43.44 4.57 18.25
CA GLY A 563 -42.54 5.55 17.62
C GLY A 563 -41.19 5.71 18.34
N ILE A 564 -40.11 5.20 17.75
CA ILE A 564 -38.74 5.53 18.21
C ILE A 564 -38.52 7.02 17.93
N THR A 565 -38.53 7.86 18.96
CA THR A 565 -38.45 9.33 18.83
C THR A 565 -37.08 9.90 19.20
N SER A 566 -36.15 9.07 19.67
CA SER A 566 -34.81 9.51 20.10
C SER A 566 -33.81 8.34 20.20
N MET A 567 -32.54 8.65 20.46
CA MET A 567 -31.50 7.65 20.83
C MET A 567 -31.94 6.72 21.98
N GLN A 568 -32.85 7.15 22.84
CA GLN A 568 -33.41 6.33 23.91
C GLN A 568 -34.36 5.25 23.37
N GLY A 569 -35.12 5.54 22.31
CA GLY A 569 -35.92 4.52 21.62
C GLY A 569 -35.06 3.52 20.84
N ILE A 570 -33.87 3.91 20.37
CA ILE A 570 -32.89 2.98 19.78
C ILE A 570 -32.33 2.05 20.87
N ARG A 571 -32.03 2.59 22.06
CA ARG A 571 -31.64 1.80 23.24
C ARG A 571 -32.69 0.73 23.57
N GLU A 572 -33.95 1.15 23.67
CA GLU A 572 -35.08 0.27 23.99
C GLU A 572 -35.29 -0.78 22.90
N SER A 573 -35.12 -0.42 21.62
CA SER A 573 -35.16 -1.37 20.50
C SER A 573 -34.05 -2.42 20.59
N LEU A 574 -32.80 -2.02 20.85
CA LEU A 574 -31.68 -2.96 21.01
C LEU A 574 -31.93 -3.95 22.16
N VAL A 575 -32.43 -3.44 23.28
CA VAL A 575 -32.77 -4.26 24.44
C VAL A 575 -33.92 -5.22 24.14
N SER A 576 -34.94 -4.76 23.42
CA SER A 576 -36.06 -5.61 22.98
C SER A 576 -35.66 -6.67 21.95
N SER A 577 -34.54 -6.47 21.25
CA SER A 577 -33.94 -7.44 20.31
C SER A 577 -33.00 -8.45 20.97
N GLY A 578 -32.92 -8.47 22.31
CA GLY A 578 -32.13 -9.45 23.07
C GLY A 578 -30.72 -9.00 23.46
N ILE A 579 -30.35 -7.73 23.21
CA ILE A 579 -29.06 -7.17 23.64
C ILE A 579 -29.16 -6.67 25.08
N SER A 580 -28.17 -6.98 25.93
CA SER A 580 -28.21 -6.50 27.32
C SER A 580 -28.13 -4.97 27.40
N ALA A 581 -28.75 -4.38 28.44
CA ALA A 581 -28.79 -2.93 28.63
C ALA A 581 -27.38 -2.29 28.65
N ASN A 582 -26.41 -2.95 29.28
CA ASN A 582 -25.03 -2.47 29.35
C ASN A 582 -24.35 -2.45 27.97
N ILE A 583 -24.61 -3.45 27.13
CA ILE A 583 -24.07 -3.49 25.76
C ILE A 583 -24.75 -2.43 24.90
N ALA A 584 -26.06 -2.22 25.05
CA ALA A 584 -26.79 -1.15 24.35
C ALA A 584 -26.23 0.24 24.71
N ASP A 585 -25.89 0.48 25.98
CA ASP A 585 -25.26 1.73 26.42
C ASP A 585 -23.86 1.95 25.82
N VAL A 586 -23.07 0.89 25.71
CA VAL A 586 -21.76 0.93 25.03
C VAL A 586 -21.93 1.19 23.53
N ILE A 587 -22.91 0.58 22.86
CA ILE A 587 -23.21 0.85 21.45
C ILE A 587 -23.61 2.32 21.24
N LEU A 588 -24.42 2.89 22.14
CA LEU A 588 -24.85 4.30 22.08
C LEU A 588 -23.70 5.28 22.36
N SER A 589 -22.66 4.85 23.07
CA SER A 589 -21.45 5.66 23.32
C SER A 589 -20.59 5.89 22.07
N SER A 590 -20.83 5.13 20.98
CA SER A 590 -20.13 5.29 19.70
C SER A 590 -20.38 6.66 19.04
N TRP A 591 -21.47 7.35 19.39
CA TRP A 591 -21.76 8.70 18.90
C TRP A 591 -21.34 9.77 19.91
N ARG A 592 -20.56 10.77 19.45
CA ARG A 592 -20.25 11.97 20.24
C ARG A 592 -21.52 12.76 20.57
N GLN A 593 -21.59 13.41 21.74
CA GLN A 593 -22.77 14.17 22.17
C GLN A 593 -23.27 15.24 21.17
N GLY A 594 -22.37 15.89 20.42
CA GLY A 594 -22.74 16.84 19.38
C GLY A 594 -23.46 16.18 18.19
N THR A 595 -23.01 15.00 17.79
CA THR A 595 -23.61 14.18 16.73
C THR A 595 -24.99 13.68 17.14
N ILE A 596 -25.14 13.23 18.40
CA ILE A 596 -26.43 12.81 18.97
C ILE A 596 -27.47 13.94 18.88
N LYS A 597 -27.11 15.17 19.27
CA LYS A 597 -28.01 16.33 19.19
C LYS A 597 -28.44 16.64 17.76
N GLN A 598 -27.53 16.54 16.79
CA GLN A 598 -27.84 16.79 15.38
C GLN A 598 -28.71 15.67 14.78
N TYR A 599 -28.44 14.41 15.09
CA TYR A 599 -29.17 13.27 14.54
C TYR A 599 -30.59 13.17 15.10
N ASN A 600 -30.79 13.44 16.40
CA ASN A 600 -32.11 13.44 17.03
C ASN A 600 -33.14 14.34 16.32
N VAL A 601 -32.71 15.46 15.75
CA VAL A 601 -33.61 16.37 15.00
C VAL A 601 -34.20 15.66 13.76
N PHE A 602 -33.38 14.93 13.02
CA PHE A 602 -33.80 14.25 11.80
C PHE A 602 -34.48 12.91 12.08
N LEU A 603 -34.09 12.22 13.16
CA LEU A 603 -34.78 11.01 13.63
C LEU A 603 -36.21 11.31 14.06
N LYS A 604 -36.44 12.43 14.77
CA LYS A 604 -37.80 12.86 15.13
C LYS A 604 -38.65 13.16 13.88
N LYS A 605 -38.07 13.87 12.91
CA LYS A 605 -38.72 14.17 11.62
C LYS A 605 -39.03 12.93 10.80
N TRP A 606 -38.16 11.92 10.83
CA TRP A 606 -38.40 10.63 10.21
C TRP A 606 -39.61 9.93 10.84
N THR A 607 -39.68 9.90 12.17
CA THR A 607 -40.79 9.27 12.89
C THR A 607 -42.12 9.99 12.63
N GLU A 608 -42.12 11.32 12.61
CA GLU A 608 -43.29 12.12 12.22
C GLU A 608 -43.72 11.85 10.77
N PHE A 609 -42.76 11.74 9.84
CA PHE A 609 -43.01 11.40 8.44
C PHE A 609 -43.62 9.99 8.30
N CYS A 610 -43.06 9.00 8.98
CA CYS A 610 -43.57 7.63 8.97
C CYS A 610 -44.97 7.51 9.58
N LEU A 611 -45.23 8.21 10.70
CA LEU A 611 -46.55 8.30 11.35
C LEU A 611 -47.60 8.91 10.40
N SER A 612 -47.26 9.99 9.69
CA SER A 612 -48.18 10.64 8.75
C SER A 612 -48.55 9.75 7.54
N ARG A 613 -47.70 8.76 7.21
CA ARG A 613 -47.90 7.81 6.11
C ARG A 613 -48.39 6.43 6.56
N GLN A 614 -48.68 6.24 7.85
CA GLN A 614 -49.03 4.94 8.44
C GLN A 614 -48.00 3.83 8.14
N THR A 615 -46.72 4.19 8.11
CA THR A 615 -45.61 3.27 7.81
C THR A 615 -44.75 3.02 9.04
N ASN A 616 -44.14 1.83 9.13
CA ASN A 616 -43.30 1.47 10.27
C ASN A 616 -41.98 2.26 10.26
N SER A 617 -41.72 3.06 11.31
CA SER A 617 -40.50 3.85 11.49
C SER A 617 -39.20 3.04 11.59
N LEU A 618 -39.31 1.73 11.85
CA LEU A 618 -38.20 0.77 11.88
C LEU A 618 -37.95 0.07 10.52
N SER A 619 -38.88 0.23 9.56
CA SER A 619 -38.75 -0.33 8.22
C SER A 619 -38.08 0.68 7.30
N SER A 620 -36.83 0.41 6.93
CA SER A 620 -35.99 1.32 6.14
C SER A 620 -35.85 0.85 4.70
N SER A 621 -36.95 0.81 3.95
CA SER A 621 -36.88 0.50 2.51
C SER A 621 -36.29 1.67 1.72
N VAL A 622 -35.57 1.37 0.64
CA VAL A 622 -34.95 2.40 -0.22
C VAL A 622 -35.97 3.42 -0.75
N PRO A 623 -37.17 3.02 -1.21
CA PRO A 623 -38.18 3.99 -1.67
C PRO A 623 -38.62 4.96 -0.58
N LEU A 624 -38.89 4.46 0.64
CA LEU A 624 -39.38 5.29 1.75
C LEU A 624 -38.33 6.32 2.19
N VAL A 625 -37.04 5.94 2.19
CA VAL A 625 -35.93 6.85 2.48
C VAL A 625 -35.78 7.94 1.42
N LEU A 626 -35.92 7.60 0.14
CA LEU A 626 -35.89 8.58 -0.94
C LEU A 626 -37.05 9.57 -0.86
N GLU A 627 -38.26 9.10 -0.53
CA GLU A 627 -39.43 9.96 -0.33
C GLU A 627 -39.25 10.91 0.85
N PHE A 628 -38.67 10.45 1.96
CA PHE A 628 -38.37 11.31 3.11
C PHE A 628 -37.32 12.37 2.78
N LEU A 629 -36.22 11.98 2.13
CA LEU A 629 -35.19 12.95 1.71
C LEU A 629 -35.76 13.96 0.71
N HIS A 630 -36.66 13.53 -0.17
CA HIS A 630 -37.35 14.43 -1.09
C HIS A 630 -38.36 15.34 -0.38
N HIS A 631 -39.07 14.87 0.64
CA HIS A 631 -39.96 15.68 1.47
C HIS A 631 -39.20 16.79 2.21
N LEU A 632 -38.01 16.48 2.74
CA LEU A 632 -37.15 17.51 3.33
C LEU A 632 -36.62 18.48 2.26
N TYR A 633 -36.32 18.00 1.05
CA TYR A 633 -35.87 18.85 -0.05
C TYR A 633 -36.96 19.86 -0.47
N THR A 634 -38.22 19.42 -0.57
CA THR A 634 -39.35 20.30 -0.91
C THR A 634 -39.68 21.29 0.20
N GLN A 635 -39.38 20.97 1.46
CA GLN A 635 -39.45 21.90 2.59
C GLN A 635 -38.30 22.93 2.63
N GLY A 636 -37.39 22.92 1.65
CA GLY A 636 -36.33 23.91 1.53
C GLY A 636 -35.06 23.61 2.34
N TYR A 637 -34.88 22.38 2.84
CA TYR A 637 -33.66 22.02 3.56
C TYR A 637 -32.44 22.02 2.63
N SER A 638 -31.33 22.54 3.14
CA SER A 638 -30.06 22.59 2.41
C SER A 638 -29.46 21.20 2.17
N TYR A 639 -28.59 21.09 1.16
CA TYR A 639 -27.79 19.88 0.90
C TYR A 639 -27.13 19.31 2.16
N SER A 640 -26.53 20.17 3.00
CA SER A 640 -25.88 19.76 4.24
C SER A 640 -26.85 19.13 5.25
N SER A 641 -28.06 19.65 5.36
CA SER A 641 -29.11 19.13 6.23
C SER A 641 -29.62 17.77 5.72
N LEU A 642 -29.81 17.64 4.40
CA LEU A 642 -30.23 16.39 3.76
C LEU A 642 -29.17 15.29 3.88
N ASN A 643 -27.89 15.65 3.75
CA ASN A 643 -26.79 14.69 3.94
C ASN A 643 -26.65 14.26 5.41
N THR A 644 -26.99 15.15 6.36
CA THR A 644 -27.06 14.81 7.80
C THR A 644 -28.22 13.85 8.06
N ALA A 645 -29.40 14.10 7.48
CA ALA A 645 -30.56 13.19 7.54
C ALA A 645 -30.21 11.80 6.98
N ARG A 646 -29.61 11.72 5.78
CA ARG A 646 -29.11 10.46 5.18
C ARG A 646 -28.21 9.67 6.12
N SER A 647 -27.34 10.38 6.85
CA SER A 647 -26.35 9.75 7.75
C SER A 647 -26.95 9.33 9.09
N ALA A 648 -28.07 9.93 9.51
CA ALA A 648 -28.75 9.61 10.75
C ALA A 648 -29.65 8.37 10.63
N LEU A 649 -30.28 8.14 9.46
CA LEU A 649 -31.25 7.05 9.25
C LEU A 649 -30.71 5.62 9.51
N PRO A 650 -29.44 5.27 9.19
CA PRO A 650 -28.89 3.95 9.51
C PRO A 650 -28.87 3.62 11.00
N ALA A 651 -28.93 4.63 11.90
CA ALA A 651 -28.98 4.41 13.34
C ALA A 651 -30.28 3.71 13.81
N LEU A 652 -31.34 3.74 12.99
CA LEU A 652 -32.64 3.08 13.28
C LEU A 652 -32.68 1.60 12.84
N CYS A 653 -31.70 1.15 12.06
CA CYS A 653 -31.71 -0.17 11.41
C CYS A 653 -30.89 -1.23 12.16
N LEU A 654 -30.44 -0.95 13.39
CA LEU A 654 -29.58 -1.86 14.17
C LEU A 654 -30.31 -3.10 14.72
N SER A 655 -31.64 -3.18 14.55
CA SER A 655 -32.48 -4.22 15.15
C SER A 655 -33.05 -5.25 14.16
N SER A 656 -32.80 -5.15 12.84
CA SER A 656 -33.31 -6.14 11.88
C SER A 656 -32.27 -7.21 11.56
N GLN A 657 -32.65 -8.48 11.77
CA GLN A 657 -31.94 -9.65 11.26
C GLN A 657 -31.97 -9.63 9.72
N ALA A 658 -31.03 -8.92 9.10
CA ALA A 658 -30.81 -8.99 7.66
C ALA A 658 -29.53 -9.80 7.40
N HIS A 659 -29.72 -11.03 6.93
CA HIS A 659 -28.66 -11.88 6.39
C HIS A 659 -28.14 -11.28 5.07
N SER A 660 -27.20 -10.34 5.14
CA SER A 660 -26.10 -10.11 4.18
C SER A 660 -25.42 -8.77 4.49
N GLU A 661 -24.10 -8.78 4.54
CA GLU A 661 -23.23 -7.65 4.95
C GLU A 661 -23.16 -6.46 3.95
N SER A 662 -24.22 -6.10 3.22
CA SER A 662 -24.10 -5.02 2.19
C SER A 662 -25.01 -3.78 2.27
N ASP A 663 -26.08 -3.75 3.07
CA ASP A 663 -27.06 -2.64 2.94
C ASP A 663 -27.24 -1.77 4.20
N ALA A 664 -26.24 -0.93 4.50
CA ALA A 664 -26.53 0.30 5.24
C ALA A 664 -27.33 1.22 4.31
N ILE A 665 -28.63 1.39 4.56
CA ILE A 665 -29.57 2.12 3.68
C ILE A 665 -29.08 3.52 3.24
N GLY A 666 -28.32 4.21 4.09
CA GLY A 666 -27.72 5.50 3.79
C GLY A 666 -26.56 5.45 2.77
N LYS A 667 -25.95 4.29 2.55
CA LYS A 667 -24.91 4.03 1.54
C LYS A 667 -25.45 3.41 0.25
N HIS A 668 -26.74 3.07 0.20
CA HIS A 668 -27.36 2.46 -0.98
C HIS A 668 -27.16 3.34 -2.24
N PRO A 669 -26.80 2.75 -3.41
CA PRO A 669 -26.44 3.52 -4.61
C PRO A 669 -27.47 4.55 -5.06
N LEU A 670 -28.77 4.23 -4.96
CA LEU A 670 -29.85 5.17 -5.32
C LEU A 670 -29.95 6.36 -4.36
N VAL A 671 -29.75 6.14 -3.06
CA VAL A 671 -29.77 7.21 -2.04
C VAL A 671 -28.58 8.14 -2.21
N CYS A 672 -27.40 7.57 -2.46
CA CYS A 672 -26.19 8.35 -2.76
C CYS A 672 -26.34 9.15 -4.07
N ARG A 673 -26.93 8.56 -5.11
CA ARG A 673 -27.16 9.23 -6.39
C ARG A 673 -28.21 10.34 -6.29
N TYR A 674 -29.25 10.17 -5.48
CA TYR A 674 -30.23 11.21 -5.18
C TYR A 674 -29.59 12.42 -4.49
N ILE A 675 -28.80 12.21 -3.43
CA ILE A 675 -28.09 13.31 -2.74
C ILE A 675 -27.08 14.00 -3.65
N LYS A 676 -26.45 13.27 -4.56
CA LYS A 676 -25.61 13.86 -5.62
C LYS A 676 -26.44 14.72 -6.59
N GLY A 677 -27.66 14.32 -6.93
CA GLY A 677 -28.59 15.13 -7.72
C GLY A 677 -28.96 16.44 -7.02
N VAL A 678 -29.33 16.38 -5.73
CA VAL A 678 -29.61 17.57 -4.90
C VAL A 678 -28.44 18.54 -4.85
N PHE A 679 -27.21 18.02 -4.76
CA PHE A 679 -26.00 18.85 -4.77
C PHE A 679 -25.83 19.64 -6.08
N GLN A 680 -26.15 19.00 -7.22
CA GLN A 680 -26.02 19.62 -8.54
C GLN A 680 -27.14 20.65 -8.80
N GLU A 681 -28.37 20.39 -8.33
CA GLU A 681 -29.48 21.34 -8.46
C GLU A 681 -29.38 22.54 -7.52
N LYS A 682 -28.92 22.35 -6.28
CA LYS A 682 -28.79 23.41 -5.26
C LYS A 682 -27.43 23.34 -4.55
N PRO A 683 -26.36 23.81 -5.19
CA PRO A 683 -25.04 23.84 -4.57
C PRO A 683 -25.02 24.81 -3.37
N PRO A 684 -24.27 24.52 -2.29
CA PRO A 684 -24.20 25.38 -1.12
C PRO A 684 -23.54 26.73 -1.43
N THR A 685 -24.29 27.81 -1.31
CA THR A 685 -23.84 29.20 -1.48
C THR A 685 -23.43 29.86 -0.16
N PRO A 686 -22.59 30.91 -0.19
CA PRO A 686 -22.20 31.66 1.01
C PRO A 686 -23.40 32.36 1.66
N LYS A 687 -23.44 32.44 3.00
CA LYS A 687 -24.55 33.02 3.76
C LYS A 687 -24.74 34.55 3.61
N PHE A 688 -23.71 35.27 3.17
CA PHE A 688 -23.69 36.72 2.95
C PHE A 688 -22.62 37.05 1.91
N SER A 689 -22.86 38.04 1.04
CA SER A 689 -21.97 38.43 -0.07
C SER A 689 -21.01 39.56 0.29
N GLU A 690 -21.34 40.37 1.30
CA GLU A 690 -20.56 41.56 1.70
C GLU A 690 -20.01 41.44 3.13
N ILE A 691 -18.97 42.19 3.46
CA ILE A 691 -18.50 42.37 4.84
C ILE A 691 -18.94 43.73 5.40
N TRP A 692 -19.14 43.78 6.71
CA TRP A 692 -19.40 45.02 7.44
C TRP A 692 -18.18 45.96 7.40
N PRO A 693 -18.38 47.29 7.51
CA PRO A 693 -17.30 48.28 7.44
C PRO A 693 -16.32 48.13 8.61
N VAL A 694 -15.14 47.57 8.32
CA VAL A 694 -14.13 47.25 9.34
C VAL A 694 -13.62 48.51 10.06
N ASP A 695 -13.50 49.61 9.32
CA ASP A 695 -12.96 50.87 9.83
C ASP A 695 -13.90 51.51 10.88
N GLN A 696 -15.21 51.35 10.75
CA GLN A 696 -16.19 51.80 11.74
C GLN A 696 -16.00 51.10 13.09
N VAL A 697 -15.75 49.79 13.07
CA VAL A 697 -15.47 49.02 14.29
C VAL A 697 -14.10 49.36 14.86
N LEU A 698 -13.08 49.61 14.02
CA LEU A 698 -11.77 50.06 14.49
C LEU A 698 -11.85 51.44 15.15
N GLN A 699 -12.57 52.40 14.57
CA GLN A 699 -12.79 53.72 15.17
C GLN A 699 -13.51 53.63 16.52
N ALA A 700 -14.56 52.80 16.62
CA ALA A 700 -15.26 52.56 17.88
C ALA A 700 -14.33 51.93 18.95
N LEU A 701 -13.46 50.98 18.56
CA LEU A 701 -12.48 50.36 19.46
C LEU A 701 -11.36 51.33 19.87
N GLU A 702 -10.96 52.25 18.99
CA GLU A 702 -9.94 53.25 19.26
C GLU A 702 -10.41 54.27 20.31
N GLN A 703 -11.65 54.74 20.17
CA GLN A 703 -12.29 55.69 21.09
C GLN A 703 -12.70 55.04 22.42
N ALA A 704 -12.86 53.72 22.45
CA ALA A 704 -13.18 52.99 23.67
C ALA A 704 -11.99 52.99 24.66
N ASN A 705 -12.15 53.70 25.78
CA ASN A 705 -11.23 53.67 26.92
C ASN A 705 -11.81 52.79 28.05
N PRO A 706 -11.50 51.48 28.09
CA PRO A 706 -12.21 50.55 28.97
C PRO A 706 -11.82 50.77 30.44
N LEU A 707 -12.74 51.32 31.22
CA LEU A 707 -12.61 51.51 32.68
C LEU A 707 -13.00 50.26 33.49
N HIS A 708 -13.78 49.36 32.89
CA HIS A 708 -14.27 48.14 33.54
C HIS A 708 -13.84 46.86 32.80
N LEU A 709 -13.68 45.76 33.56
CA LEU A 709 -13.22 44.46 33.04
C LEU A 709 -14.11 43.95 31.90
N ARG A 710 -15.42 44.21 31.94
CA ARG A 710 -16.37 43.84 30.88
C ARG A 710 -15.96 44.46 29.53
N ASP A 711 -15.70 45.75 29.52
CA ASP A 711 -15.40 46.49 28.28
C ASP A 711 -14.00 46.16 27.77
N LEU A 712 -13.04 45.95 28.69
CA LEU A 712 -11.70 45.45 28.34
C LEU A 712 -11.77 44.04 27.73
N THR A 713 -12.65 43.17 28.25
CA THR A 713 -12.87 41.81 27.71
C THR A 713 -13.41 41.88 26.29
N PHE A 714 -14.38 42.75 26.02
CA PHE A 714 -14.96 42.93 24.68
C PHE A 714 -13.93 43.48 23.70
N LYS A 715 -13.20 44.53 24.08
CA LYS A 715 -12.14 45.13 23.27
C LYS A 715 -11.04 44.12 22.92
N LEU A 716 -10.52 43.38 23.92
CA LEU A 716 -9.51 42.35 23.68
C LEU A 716 -10.03 41.23 22.77
N THR A 717 -11.24 40.73 23.02
CA THR A 717 -11.82 39.62 22.25
C THR A 717 -11.97 40.00 20.78
N MET A 718 -12.44 41.23 20.49
CA MET A 718 -12.58 41.72 19.13
C MET A 718 -11.21 41.96 18.46
N LEU A 719 -10.25 42.57 19.14
CA LEU A 719 -8.90 42.81 18.59
C LEU A 719 -8.17 41.49 18.29
N VAL A 720 -8.29 40.48 19.15
CA VAL A 720 -7.72 39.13 18.91
C VAL A 720 -8.41 38.44 17.73
N ALA A 721 -9.74 38.58 17.60
CA ALA A 721 -10.48 38.00 16.48
C ALA A 721 -10.13 38.67 15.13
N LEU A 722 -9.89 39.98 15.12
CA LEU A 722 -9.46 40.73 13.93
C LEU A 722 -8.00 40.46 13.54
N ASN A 723 -7.13 40.19 14.52
CA ASN A 723 -5.72 39.85 14.28
C ASN A 723 -5.51 38.40 13.84
N ARG A 724 -6.55 37.53 13.86
CA ARG A 724 -6.39 36.09 13.64
C ARG A 724 -7.43 35.51 12.66
N PRO A 725 -7.10 35.39 11.37
CA PRO A 725 -8.03 34.88 10.37
C PRO A 725 -8.18 33.34 10.24
N GLY A 726 -7.69 32.54 11.20
CA GLY A 726 -8.28 31.22 11.48
C GLY A 726 -7.47 29.95 11.24
N GLN A 727 -6.52 29.66 12.14
CA GLN A 727 -6.07 28.31 12.49
C GLN A 727 -5.97 28.15 14.00
N MET A 728 -6.19 26.94 14.54
CA MET A 728 -5.85 26.56 15.91
C MET A 728 -4.40 26.08 15.97
N PHE A 729 -3.47 27.02 16.16
CA PHE A 729 -2.15 26.75 16.71
C PHE A 729 -2.23 26.62 18.23
N THR A 730 -1.40 25.76 18.82
CA THR A 730 -1.16 25.70 20.27
C THR A 730 -0.47 26.97 20.80
N ASN A 731 0.21 27.75 19.95
CA ASN A 731 0.81 29.05 20.30
C ASN A 731 0.29 30.17 19.38
N VAL A 732 -0.27 31.24 19.98
CA VAL A 732 -0.72 32.45 19.29
C VAL A 732 0.36 33.53 19.40
N ARG A 733 0.96 33.95 18.28
CA ARG A 733 1.92 35.07 18.25
C ARG A 733 1.16 36.36 17.91
N LEU A 734 1.14 37.31 18.84
CA LEU A 734 0.55 38.64 18.66
C LEU A 734 1.68 39.67 18.58
N PHE A 735 1.70 40.47 17.51
CA PHE A 735 2.75 41.47 17.31
C PHE A 735 2.35 42.80 17.97
N LYS A 736 3.35 43.50 18.52
CA LYS A 736 3.16 44.87 19.01
C LYS A 736 2.89 45.79 17.82
N TYR A 737 1.86 46.62 17.93
CA TYR A 737 1.47 47.61 16.93
C TYR A 737 1.77 49.01 17.48
N PRO A 738 2.98 49.56 17.22
CA PRO A 738 3.44 50.79 17.85
C PRO A 738 2.75 52.05 17.30
N MET A 739 2.19 51.99 16.09
CA MET A 739 1.57 53.16 15.43
C MET A 739 0.30 53.65 16.12
N ASN A 740 -0.45 52.77 16.79
CA ASN A 740 -1.62 53.16 17.57
C ASN A 740 -1.80 52.25 18.79
N LYS A 741 -1.49 52.79 19.97
CA LYS A 741 -1.55 52.06 21.25
C LYS A 741 -2.97 51.62 21.62
N ASN A 742 -3.99 52.36 21.19
CA ASN A 742 -5.39 52.08 21.52
C ASN A 742 -5.97 50.92 20.70
N LEU A 743 -5.37 50.58 19.57
CA LEU A 743 -5.73 49.44 18.71
C LEU A 743 -4.73 48.28 18.79
N CYS A 744 -3.69 48.41 19.60
CA CYS A 744 -2.67 47.38 19.74
C CYS A 744 -3.18 46.21 20.60
N VAL A 745 -3.29 45.03 19.97
CA VAL A 745 -3.72 43.80 20.64
C VAL A 745 -2.74 43.36 21.74
N TYR A 746 -1.44 43.57 21.54
CA TYR A 746 -0.40 43.22 22.52
C TYR A 746 -0.55 44.03 23.82
N THR A 747 -0.65 45.36 23.73
CA THR A 747 -0.80 46.23 24.91
C THR A 747 -2.15 46.02 25.60
N THR A 748 -3.20 45.76 24.82
CA THR A 748 -4.53 45.45 25.38
C THR A 748 -4.51 44.10 26.12
N LEU A 749 -3.80 43.09 25.58
CA LEU A 749 -3.65 41.79 26.22
C LEU A 749 -2.83 41.89 27.52
N GLU A 750 -1.73 42.63 27.51
CA GLU A 750 -0.90 42.88 28.69
C GLU A 750 -1.72 43.53 29.82
N HIS A 751 -2.54 44.54 29.49
CA HIS A 751 -3.45 45.16 30.44
C HIS A 751 -4.50 44.17 30.97
N TYR A 752 -5.10 43.36 30.09
CA TYR A 752 -6.09 42.36 30.48
C TYR A 752 -5.50 41.28 31.41
N LEU A 753 -4.30 40.78 31.12
CA LEU A 753 -3.63 39.79 31.98
C LEU A 753 -3.38 40.36 33.38
N LYS A 754 -2.91 41.60 33.47
CA LYS A 754 -2.70 42.30 34.74
C LYS A 754 -3.97 42.47 35.56
N VAL A 755 -5.09 42.86 34.93
CA VAL A 755 -6.38 43.06 35.64
C VAL A 755 -7.04 41.73 36.04
N THR A 756 -6.74 40.64 35.32
CA THR A 756 -7.37 39.32 35.56
C THR A 756 -6.53 38.35 36.38
N GLU A 757 -5.29 38.71 36.73
CA GLU A 757 -4.33 37.82 37.43
C GLU A 757 -4.92 37.17 38.69
N SER A 758 -5.53 37.96 39.58
CA SER A 758 -6.15 37.48 40.82
C SER A 758 -7.49 36.76 40.63
N LEU A 759 -8.07 36.80 39.42
CA LEU A 759 -9.37 36.20 39.09
C LEU A 759 -9.23 34.84 38.38
N ARG A 760 -8.01 34.43 38.01
CA ARG A 760 -7.76 33.26 37.17
C ARG A 760 -7.75 31.96 37.97
N LYS A 761 -8.69 31.07 37.64
CA LYS A 761 -8.78 29.69 38.16
C LYS A 761 -8.31 28.63 37.16
N SER A 762 -7.84 29.04 35.98
CA SER A 762 -7.38 28.12 34.93
C SER A 762 -6.37 28.77 34.00
N SER A 763 -5.68 27.93 33.22
CA SER A 763 -4.72 28.33 32.17
C SER A 763 -5.36 28.90 30.90
N GLN A 764 -6.69 29.07 30.85
CA GLN A 764 -7.37 29.62 29.69
C GLN A 764 -7.13 31.14 29.55
N LEU A 765 -6.86 31.62 28.33
CA LEU A 765 -6.54 33.04 28.07
C LEU A 765 -7.65 34.00 28.52
N LEU A 766 -8.90 33.73 28.16
CA LEU A 766 -10.06 34.55 28.52
C LEU A 766 -10.80 33.93 29.70
N VAL A 767 -11.16 34.77 30.69
CA VAL A 767 -11.96 34.41 31.86
C VAL A 767 -13.30 35.14 31.85
N SER A 768 -14.34 34.56 32.43
CA SER A 768 -15.65 35.22 32.51
C SER A 768 -15.53 36.50 33.34
N TYR A 769 -16.07 37.63 32.86
CA TYR A 769 -16.16 38.86 33.67
C TYR A 769 -17.27 38.81 34.72
N VAL A 770 -18.10 37.75 34.73
CA VAL A 770 -19.18 37.52 35.70
C VAL A 770 -18.72 36.49 36.74
N LYS A 771 -18.94 36.78 38.02
CA LYS A 771 -18.65 35.84 39.13
C LYS A 771 -19.41 34.52 38.93
N PRO A 772 -18.77 33.35 39.11
CA PRO A 772 -17.51 33.14 39.83
C PRO A 772 -16.25 33.11 38.95
N HIS A 773 -16.25 33.78 37.78
CA HIS A 773 -15.10 33.96 36.87
C HIS A 773 -14.56 32.66 36.27
N ASP A 774 -15.48 31.77 35.87
CA ASP A 774 -15.15 30.45 35.31
C ASP A 774 -14.58 30.50 33.88
N LYS A 775 -14.14 29.32 33.42
CA LYS A 775 -13.71 29.04 32.04
C LYS A 775 -14.79 29.44 31.03
N VAL A 776 -14.36 30.04 29.93
CA VAL A 776 -15.25 30.62 28.93
C VAL A 776 -15.34 29.68 27.72
N CYS A 777 -16.55 29.29 27.32
CA CYS A 777 -16.75 28.44 26.14
C CYS A 777 -16.92 29.26 24.85
N SER A 778 -16.81 28.60 23.70
CA SER A 778 -16.88 29.23 22.37
C SER A 778 -18.17 30.01 22.12
N SER A 779 -19.31 29.57 22.69
CA SER A 779 -20.59 30.29 22.58
C SER A 779 -20.58 31.61 23.34
N THR A 780 -19.89 31.70 24.47
CA THR A 780 -19.72 32.94 25.24
C THR A 780 -18.86 33.94 24.48
N ILE A 781 -17.75 33.50 23.89
CA ILE A 781 -16.88 34.32 23.01
C ILE A 781 -17.69 34.86 21.82
N GLY A 782 -18.51 34.00 21.19
CA GLY A 782 -19.38 34.41 20.10
C GLY A 782 -20.39 35.49 20.49
N ARG A 783 -20.93 35.44 21.72
CA ARG A 783 -21.82 36.50 22.24
C ARG A 783 -21.07 37.82 22.43
N TRP A 784 -19.85 37.78 22.96
CA TRP A 784 -19.02 38.98 23.16
C TRP A 784 -18.68 39.66 21.84
N LEU A 785 -18.29 38.89 20.81
CA LEU A 785 -18.03 39.41 19.47
C LEU A 785 -19.27 40.11 18.88
N LYS A 786 -20.46 39.50 19.00
CA LYS A 786 -21.72 40.13 18.57
C LYS A 786 -22.00 41.43 19.32
N THR A 787 -21.78 41.45 20.63
CA THR A 787 -21.96 42.68 21.43
C THR A 787 -21.03 43.78 20.98
N SER A 788 -19.76 43.48 20.68
CA SER A 788 -18.82 44.46 20.14
C SER A 788 -19.22 44.98 18.76
N LEU A 789 -19.77 44.13 17.88
CA LEU A 789 -20.31 44.55 16.59
C LEU A 789 -21.51 45.50 16.78
N ALA A 790 -22.44 45.16 17.67
CA ALA A 790 -23.60 46.00 17.96
C ALA A 790 -23.21 47.36 18.56
N GLN A 791 -22.19 47.40 19.44
CA GLN A 791 -21.65 48.63 20.01
C GLN A 791 -21.02 49.56 18.95
N ALA A 792 -20.55 49.00 17.85
CA ALA A 792 -20.04 49.74 16.69
C ALA A 792 -21.12 50.08 15.65
N GLY A 793 -22.40 49.82 15.95
CA GLY A 793 -23.52 50.11 15.04
C GLY A 793 -23.76 49.08 13.94
N ILE A 794 -23.13 47.90 13.99
CA ILE A 794 -23.29 46.85 12.96
C ILE A 794 -24.53 45.99 13.24
N ASP A 795 -25.34 45.73 12.21
CA ASP A 795 -26.52 44.86 12.30
C ASP A 795 -26.13 43.39 12.56
N ILE A 796 -26.40 42.93 13.79
CA ILE A 796 -26.11 41.58 14.28
C ILE A 796 -27.13 40.52 13.84
N HIS A 797 -28.23 40.89 13.19
CA HIS A 797 -29.16 39.94 12.56
C HIS A 797 -28.59 39.43 11.25
N VAL A 798 -27.88 40.29 10.51
CA VAL A 798 -27.15 39.93 9.29
C VAL A 798 -25.76 39.36 9.62
N TYR A 799 -24.98 40.04 10.46
CA TYR A 799 -23.59 39.68 10.73
C TYR A 799 -23.40 39.00 12.09
N GLN A 800 -23.16 37.69 12.05
CA GLN A 800 -22.93 36.85 13.23
C GLN A 800 -21.43 36.81 13.61
N ALA A 801 -21.07 36.34 14.80
CA ALA A 801 -19.67 36.30 15.29
C ALA A 801 -18.63 35.66 14.34
N HIS A 802 -19.04 34.73 13.48
CA HIS A 802 -18.13 34.12 12.49
C HIS A 802 -17.79 35.05 11.32
N SER A 803 -18.53 36.14 11.12
CA SER A 803 -18.29 37.14 10.07
C SER A 803 -17.02 37.95 10.30
N THR A 804 -16.57 38.10 11.57
CA THR A 804 -15.32 38.79 11.92
C THR A 804 -14.10 38.20 11.23
N ARG A 805 -14.13 36.88 10.97
CA ARG A 805 -13.09 36.20 10.19
C ARG A 805 -13.10 36.65 8.73
N SER A 806 -14.26 36.61 8.08
CA SER A 806 -14.39 37.05 6.68
C SER A 806 -14.05 38.55 6.53
N ALA A 807 -14.41 39.37 7.53
CA ALA A 807 -14.15 40.80 7.54
C ALA A 807 -12.65 41.12 7.63
N SER A 808 -11.93 40.49 8.56
CA SER A 808 -10.47 40.65 8.70
C SER A 808 -9.71 40.19 7.45
N THR A 809 -10.10 39.05 6.85
CA THR A 809 -9.41 38.53 5.66
C THR A 809 -9.69 39.31 4.40
N SER A 810 -10.93 39.77 4.20
CA SER A 810 -11.26 40.57 3.01
C SER A 810 -10.59 41.93 3.07
N LYS A 811 -10.53 42.56 4.25
CA LYS A 811 -9.78 43.82 4.44
C LYS A 811 -8.28 43.65 4.17
N ALA A 812 -7.69 42.54 4.61
CA ALA A 812 -6.29 42.22 4.31
C ALA A 812 -6.05 41.96 2.82
N ALA A 813 -6.98 41.29 2.12
CA ALA A 813 -6.89 41.01 0.68
C ALA A 813 -6.99 42.27 -0.19
N GLY A 814 -7.65 43.33 0.28
CA GLY A 814 -7.64 44.63 -0.38
C GLY A 814 -6.30 45.36 -0.35
N SER A 815 -5.35 44.94 0.49
CA SER A 815 -4.05 45.61 0.69
C SER A 815 -2.83 44.70 0.54
N LEU A 816 -3.03 43.38 0.46
CA LEU A 816 -1.98 42.36 0.35
C LEU A 816 -2.32 41.36 -0.77
N PRO A 817 -1.31 40.79 -1.46
CA PRO A 817 -1.55 39.73 -2.45
C PRO A 817 -2.32 38.54 -1.86
N VAL A 818 -3.23 37.96 -2.65
CA VAL A 818 -4.09 36.85 -2.23
C VAL A 818 -3.29 35.67 -1.68
N ASP A 819 -2.13 35.35 -2.25
CA ASP A 819 -1.25 34.28 -1.78
C ASP A 819 -0.68 34.54 -0.37
N ALA A 820 -0.37 35.80 -0.05
CA ALA A 820 0.09 36.18 1.28
C ALA A 820 -1.05 36.08 2.30
N VAL A 821 -2.27 36.49 1.93
CA VAL A 821 -3.46 36.35 2.77
C VAL A 821 -3.80 34.88 2.99
N MET A 822 -3.71 34.04 1.96
CA MET A 822 -3.93 32.60 2.07
C MET A 822 -2.90 31.92 2.96
N LYS A 823 -1.62 32.31 2.84
CA LYS A 823 -0.53 31.80 3.69
C LYS A 823 -0.72 32.21 5.16
N LEU A 824 -1.15 33.45 5.42
CA LEU A 824 -1.40 33.97 6.78
C LEU A 824 -2.69 33.41 7.41
N ALA A 825 -3.73 33.20 6.62
CA ALA A 825 -5.00 32.65 7.06
C ALA A 825 -5.03 31.11 7.09
N GLY A 826 -4.00 30.45 6.56
CA GLY A 826 -3.81 28.99 6.59
C GLY A 826 -4.70 28.24 5.61
N TRP A 827 -4.92 28.77 4.41
CA TRP A 827 -5.78 28.18 3.38
C TRP A 827 -4.97 27.53 2.26
N SER A 828 -5.41 26.33 1.84
CA SER A 828 -4.74 25.51 0.82
C SER A 828 -5.33 25.65 -0.58
N GLN A 829 -6.52 26.23 -0.72
CA GLN A 829 -7.18 26.42 -2.02
C GLN A 829 -7.75 27.83 -2.18
N GLU A 830 -7.28 28.52 -3.22
CA GLU A 830 -7.67 29.90 -3.53
C GLU A 830 -9.15 29.99 -3.91
N SER A 831 -9.66 29.00 -4.64
CA SER A 831 -11.07 28.93 -5.04
C SER A 831 -12.02 28.91 -3.83
N THR A 832 -11.61 28.27 -2.72
CA THR A 832 -12.40 28.22 -1.48
C THR A 832 -12.33 29.55 -0.73
N PHE A 833 -11.17 30.18 -0.70
CA PHE A 833 -10.99 31.52 -0.16
C PHE A 833 -11.86 32.55 -0.91
N ARG A 834 -11.70 32.63 -2.23
CA ARG A 834 -12.43 33.56 -3.11
C ARG A 834 -13.94 33.36 -3.04
N LYS A 835 -14.40 32.11 -2.93
CA LYS A 835 -15.83 31.80 -2.94
C LYS A 835 -16.53 32.05 -1.59
N TYR A 836 -15.87 31.83 -0.46
CA TYR A 836 -16.53 31.83 0.85
C TYR A 836 -16.07 32.94 1.80
N TYR A 837 -14.92 33.59 1.54
CA TYR A 837 -14.26 34.48 2.49
C TYR A 837 -13.78 35.81 1.90
N ASP A 838 -13.54 35.92 0.59
CA ASP A 838 -13.23 37.16 -0.12
C ASP A 838 -14.52 37.88 -0.50
N LYS A 839 -14.91 38.89 0.28
CA LYS A 839 -16.22 39.56 0.18
C LYS A 839 -16.03 41.05 -0.01
N THR A 840 -16.92 41.67 -0.79
CA THR A 840 -16.89 43.12 -1.03
C THR A 840 -17.28 43.90 0.22
N VAL A 841 -16.68 45.08 0.44
CA VAL A 841 -17.04 45.97 1.54
C VAL A 841 -18.42 46.56 1.24
N SER A 842 -19.35 46.47 2.19
CA SER A 842 -20.69 47.03 2.03
C SER A 842 -20.60 48.55 1.83
N ALA A 843 -21.11 49.03 0.70
CA ALA A 843 -21.13 50.44 0.33
C ALA A 843 -22.28 51.14 1.04
N SER A 844 -22.07 51.51 2.29
CA SER A 844 -22.90 52.50 2.99
C SER A 844 -22.02 53.34 3.90
N ASP A 845 -21.40 54.36 3.32
CA ASP A 845 -21.27 55.69 3.94
C ASP A 845 -20.59 56.63 2.94
N GLU A 846 -21.27 57.73 2.63
CA GLU A 846 -20.90 58.76 1.64
C GLU A 846 -19.59 59.51 1.95
N MET A 847 -18.80 59.08 2.95
CA MET A 847 -17.60 59.78 3.40
C MET A 847 -16.32 59.45 2.61
N ASN A 848 -16.33 58.39 1.78
CA ASN A 848 -15.16 58.01 0.96
C ASN A 848 -15.11 58.67 -0.43
N LYS A 849 -16.04 59.58 -0.75
CA LYS A 849 -16.02 60.34 -2.01
C LYS A 849 -15.22 61.64 -1.96
N ALA A 850 -14.65 62.02 -0.82
CA ALA A 850 -14.01 63.33 -0.62
C ALA A 850 -12.46 63.31 -0.48
N VAL A 851 -11.78 62.17 -0.65
CA VAL A 851 -10.31 62.09 -0.49
C VAL A 851 -9.61 61.58 -1.77
N LEU A 852 -10.29 61.60 -2.91
CA LEU A 852 -9.68 61.36 -4.23
C LEU A 852 -9.59 62.63 -5.11
N GLU A 853 -9.69 63.81 -4.50
CA GLU A 853 -9.28 65.08 -5.11
C GLU A 853 -8.55 65.96 -4.07
N GLN A 854 -7.29 65.61 -3.80
CA GLN A 854 -6.15 66.54 -3.65
C GLN A 854 -4.82 65.78 -3.61
#